data_AF-A0A2R5GXT4-F1
#
_entry.id   AF-A0A2R5GXT4-F1
#
_cell.length_a   1.000
_cell.length_b   1.000
_cell.length_c   1.000
_cell.angle_alpha   90.00
_cell.angle_beta   90.00
_cell.angle_gamma   90.00
#
_symmetry.space_group_name_H-M   'P 1'
#
loop_
_entity.id
_entity.type
_entity.pdbx_description
1 polymer ?
#
loop_
_entity_poly.entity_id
_entity_poly.type
_entity_poly.pdbx_seq_one_letter_code
_entity_poly.pdbx_strand_id
1 'polypeptide(L)'
;MEGGAEMSETPSATSVLEAWQAIDLGNVQLALDDQASKVAEYRETCTSSRNKLATKTREFKKREDVRKADENSVVKTAVRKLLRSYQEEVDSLTTRAKFAENCFLSMYRLIREAPDPSYALAEASHISFDAEMQTSQLKQACFEKDQEIAKLQKKLEAAKVFQSKANKNASEDADAAAAELELIRAEEAERRETIAQELDQKYQDQLAEARAKADEELANISMQLELAQNDLETQTGRVQVLEGQLQELGALRERERQSPGPDDASASAGHLSLKEENARLLRDLQAAQDEQSRLLAEITAAREEADHLRTQQQEEVNSLTQALAAKSDQLSQAREQLGAAVSREDHDRLRRKLTLIQRELYNVQDDVEDDLAGGAAPEEQPDSLEAFFVKSTRQLKEDLMTARMTIDDQRAEIRMLRETEQRLGDALKDQRDLAAKLESDLALGTSSLPTMPVKPVLDLSDMDLGSATAQSSGEMSAVQTMADDPSAAGTAGGDPQTSMSSTATASESMPAPKSQKQVQALNSMLQAVCAQRNRLRAQLQANEEELDTQRRRIQDGEQRMRSMQEDNVQLYQRIRFLQNYKVSERSTLISDGGLPSGQNADLEEGAASKSGGAHFNAQGLVKVGGLGRGVEHRYRGLYESDIDPLKAFKQQESERMYQTIPQVERANLQVHGKVTCPVFAFVI
;
A
#
# COMPACT_ATOMS: atom_id res chain seq x y z
N MET A 1 -52.20 0.27 -53.17
CA MET A 1 -52.80 -0.56 -52.12
C MET A 1 -52.27 -0.05 -50.81
N GLU A 2 -53.01 0.83 -50.16
CA GLU A 2 -52.75 1.20 -48.77
C GLU A 2 -53.40 0.13 -47.89
N GLY A 3 -52.59 -0.63 -47.16
CA GLY A 3 -53.04 -1.48 -46.06
C GLY A 3 -52.60 -0.81 -44.78
N GLY A 4 -53.51 -0.12 -44.11
CA GLY A 4 -53.21 0.55 -42.85
C GLY A 4 -52.80 -0.47 -41.79
N ALA A 5 -51.62 -0.29 -41.19
CA ALA A 5 -51.33 -0.93 -39.93
C ALA A 5 -52.14 -0.20 -38.85
N GLU A 6 -53.23 -0.81 -38.40
CA GLU A 6 -53.93 -0.36 -37.19
C GLU A 6 -52.96 -0.51 -36.01
N MET A 7 -52.37 0.61 -35.60
CA MET A 7 -51.59 0.71 -34.37
C MET A 7 -52.49 0.30 -33.22
N SER A 8 -52.24 -0.86 -32.63
CA SER A 8 -52.87 -1.28 -31.37
C SER A 8 -52.25 -0.44 -30.25
N GLU A 9 -52.68 0.83 -30.14
CA GLU A 9 -52.38 1.70 -29.03
C GLU A 9 -52.95 1.05 -27.76
N THR A 10 -52.08 0.36 -27.03
CA THR A 10 -52.40 -0.09 -25.67
C THR A 10 -52.67 1.16 -24.85
N PRO A 11 -53.90 1.37 -24.32
CA PRO A 11 -54.20 2.56 -23.53
C PRO A 11 -53.22 2.63 -22.37
N SER A 12 -52.62 3.81 -22.14
CA SER A 12 -51.62 3.98 -21.10
C SER A 12 -52.19 3.58 -19.73
N ALA A 13 -51.34 3.11 -18.81
CA ALA A 13 -51.78 2.77 -17.46
C ALA A 13 -52.53 3.93 -16.78
N THR A 14 -52.14 5.18 -17.08
CA THR A 14 -52.85 6.40 -16.68
C THR A 14 -54.24 6.53 -17.30
N SER A 15 -54.41 6.31 -18.61
CA SER A 15 -55.71 6.38 -19.28
C SER A 15 -56.66 5.27 -18.81
N VAL A 16 -56.14 4.07 -18.53
CA VAL A 16 -56.91 2.97 -17.93
C VAL A 16 -57.34 3.31 -16.51
N LEU A 17 -56.46 3.91 -15.70
CA LEU A 17 -56.77 4.41 -14.37
C LEU A 17 -57.83 5.51 -14.39
N GLU A 18 -57.70 6.51 -15.27
CA GLU A 18 -58.67 7.59 -15.46
C GLU A 18 -60.05 7.04 -15.83
N ALA A 19 -60.10 6.03 -16.71
CA ALA A 19 -61.34 5.35 -17.09
C ALA A 19 -61.99 4.62 -15.91
N TRP A 20 -61.23 3.89 -15.08
CA TRP A 20 -61.79 3.22 -13.89
C TRP A 20 -62.22 4.20 -12.79
N GLN A 21 -61.48 5.29 -12.59
CA GLN A 21 -61.87 6.37 -11.67
C GLN A 21 -63.15 7.08 -12.15
N ALA A 22 -63.32 7.27 -13.46
CA ALA A 22 -64.54 7.85 -14.04
C ALA A 22 -65.75 6.90 -14.04
N ILE A 23 -65.52 5.58 -13.93
CA ILE A 23 -66.58 4.57 -13.75
C ILE A 23 -67.11 4.56 -12.31
N ASP A 24 -66.26 4.87 -11.31
CA ASP A 24 -66.59 4.89 -9.87
C ASP A 24 -67.32 3.61 -9.42
N LEU A 25 -66.55 2.53 -9.26
CA LEU A 25 -67.09 1.22 -8.92
C LEU A 25 -67.91 1.23 -7.62
N GLY A 26 -67.56 2.10 -6.66
CA GLY A 26 -68.30 2.24 -5.40
C GLY A 26 -69.71 2.79 -5.60
N ASN A 27 -69.85 3.90 -6.35
CA ASN A 27 -71.18 4.43 -6.68
C ASN A 27 -71.98 3.48 -7.60
N VAL A 28 -71.31 2.76 -8.51
CA VAL A 28 -71.97 1.72 -9.34
C VAL A 28 -72.46 0.54 -8.49
N GLN A 29 -71.68 0.07 -7.51
CA GLN A 29 -72.09 -0.97 -6.56
C GLN A 29 -73.30 -0.53 -5.74
N LEU A 30 -73.30 0.69 -5.20
CA LEU A 30 -74.45 1.24 -4.46
C LEU A 30 -75.73 1.33 -5.31
N ALA A 31 -75.60 1.75 -6.57
CA ALA A 31 -76.73 1.80 -7.51
C ALA A 31 -77.25 0.40 -7.90
N LEU A 32 -76.37 -0.62 -7.92
CA LEU A 32 -76.74 -2.00 -8.18
C LEU A 32 -77.38 -2.69 -6.97
N ASP A 33 -76.94 -2.39 -5.73
CA ASP A 33 -77.57 -2.87 -4.49
C ASP A 33 -79.04 -2.40 -4.39
N ASP A 34 -79.32 -1.13 -4.73
CA ASP A 34 -80.68 -0.57 -4.81
C ASP A 34 -81.53 -1.20 -5.93
N GLN A 35 -80.94 -1.54 -7.07
CA GLN A 35 -81.65 -2.27 -8.13
C GLN A 35 -81.91 -3.74 -7.74
N ALA A 36 -80.97 -4.39 -7.06
CA ALA A 36 -81.08 -5.78 -6.62
C ALA A 36 -82.17 -5.96 -5.54
N SER A 37 -82.33 -5.00 -4.62
CA SER A 37 -83.42 -5.01 -3.63
C SER A 37 -84.79 -4.91 -4.31
N LYS A 38 -84.97 -3.97 -5.24
CA LYS A 38 -86.21 -3.80 -6.03
C LYS A 38 -86.53 -5.02 -6.88
N VAL A 39 -85.52 -5.66 -7.49
CA VAL A 39 -85.67 -6.93 -8.20
C VAL A 39 -86.16 -8.06 -7.27
N ALA A 40 -85.66 -8.13 -6.03
CA ALA A 40 -86.14 -9.09 -5.03
C ALA A 40 -87.61 -8.83 -4.62
N GLU A 41 -87.98 -7.58 -4.34
CA GLU A 41 -89.36 -7.19 -4.02
C GLU A 41 -90.34 -7.50 -5.16
N TYR A 42 -89.96 -7.20 -6.41
CA TYR A 42 -90.77 -7.55 -7.58
C TYR A 42 -90.88 -9.06 -7.76
N ARG A 43 -89.80 -9.83 -7.57
CA ARG A 43 -89.82 -11.30 -7.64
C ARG A 43 -90.75 -11.93 -6.60
N GLU A 44 -90.75 -11.44 -5.36
CA GLU A 44 -91.71 -11.89 -4.34
C GLU A 44 -93.14 -11.48 -4.72
N THR A 45 -93.36 -10.23 -5.10
CA THR A 45 -94.68 -9.69 -5.49
C THR A 45 -95.28 -10.41 -6.70
N CYS A 46 -94.47 -10.72 -7.71
CA CYS A 46 -94.84 -11.51 -8.88
C CYS A 46 -95.13 -12.97 -8.49
N THR A 47 -94.37 -13.57 -7.58
CA THR A 47 -94.64 -14.94 -7.08
C THR A 47 -95.95 -14.98 -6.28
N SER A 48 -96.18 -14.01 -5.41
CA SER A 48 -97.38 -13.86 -4.59
C SER A 48 -98.63 -13.62 -5.46
N SER A 49 -98.55 -12.74 -6.45
CA SER A 49 -99.66 -12.43 -7.37
C SER A 49 -99.94 -13.58 -8.35
N ARG A 50 -98.91 -14.24 -8.89
CA ARG A 50 -99.03 -15.49 -9.67
C ARG A 50 -99.75 -16.58 -8.87
N ASN A 51 -99.39 -16.79 -7.60
CA ASN A 51 -100.05 -17.76 -6.74
C ASN A 51 -101.52 -17.39 -6.48
N LYS A 52 -101.82 -16.11 -6.20
CA LYS A 52 -103.20 -15.58 -6.07
C LYS A 52 -104.02 -15.71 -7.36
N LEU A 53 -103.39 -15.61 -8.54
CA LEU A 53 -104.04 -15.83 -9.83
C LEU A 53 -104.31 -17.32 -10.08
N ALA A 54 -103.37 -18.20 -9.70
CA ALA A 54 -103.53 -19.64 -9.80
C ALA A 54 -104.67 -20.17 -8.91
N THR A 55 -104.79 -19.68 -7.67
CA THR A 55 -105.93 -20.05 -6.79
C THR A 55 -107.25 -19.54 -7.34
N LYS A 56 -107.36 -18.25 -7.71
CA LYS A 56 -108.57 -17.69 -8.36
C LYS A 56 -108.96 -18.45 -9.62
N THR A 57 -107.99 -18.86 -10.44
CA THR A 57 -108.22 -19.68 -11.64
C THR A 57 -108.72 -21.09 -11.31
N ARG A 58 -108.22 -21.70 -10.24
CA ARG A 58 -108.67 -23.01 -9.74
C ARG A 58 -110.08 -22.93 -9.13
N GLU A 59 -110.39 -21.84 -8.43
CA GLU A 59 -111.72 -21.55 -7.89
C GLU A 59 -112.75 -21.29 -8.98
N PHE A 60 -112.42 -20.48 -10.00
CA PHE A 60 -113.27 -20.25 -11.17
C PHE A 60 -113.60 -21.56 -11.89
N LYS A 61 -112.61 -22.45 -12.06
CA LYS A 61 -112.78 -23.81 -12.60
C LYS A 61 -113.60 -24.75 -11.67
N LYS A 62 -113.85 -24.38 -10.41
CA LYS A 62 -114.56 -25.20 -9.40
C LYS A 62 -116.02 -24.78 -9.16
N ARG A 63 -116.42 -23.54 -9.46
CA ARG A 63 -117.80 -23.05 -9.25
C ARG A 63 -118.82 -23.89 -10.02
N GLU A 64 -119.92 -24.27 -9.36
CA GLU A 64 -120.89 -25.21 -9.95
C GLU A 64 -121.59 -24.66 -11.19
N ASP A 65 -121.80 -23.35 -11.29
CA ASP A 65 -122.46 -22.69 -12.43
C ASP A 65 -121.66 -22.94 -13.73
N VAL A 66 -120.33 -22.89 -13.63
CA VAL A 66 -119.39 -23.21 -14.72
C VAL A 66 -119.34 -24.72 -15.00
N ARG A 67 -119.71 -25.57 -14.03
CA ARG A 67 -119.77 -27.02 -14.20
C ARG A 67 -121.09 -27.49 -14.84
N LYS A 68 -122.23 -26.88 -14.48
CA LYS A 68 -123.59 -27.33 -14.82
C LYS A 68 -124.19 -26.68 -16.09
N ALA A 69 -123.71 -25.53 -16.55
CA ALA A 69 -124.09 -25.00 -17.87
C ALA A 69 -123.52 -25.87 -19.01
N ASP A 70 -124.29 -26.12 -20.08
CA ASP A 70 -124.01 -27.15 -21.08
C ASP A 70 -122.59 -27.19 -21.66
N GLU A 71 -122.12 -28.40 -21.95
CA GLU A 71 -120.77 -28.63 -22.49
C GLU A 71 -120.60 -28.12 -23.93
N ASN A 72 -121.69 -28.06 -24.69
CA ASN A 72 -121.74 -27.54 -26.07
C ASN A 72 -121.76 -26.00 -26.17
N SER A 73 -121.66 -25.26 -25.05
CA SER A 73 -121.50 -23.81 -25.12
C SER A 73 -120.17 -23.43 -25.80
N VAL A 74 -120.24 -22.98 -27.05
CA VAL A 74 -119.07 -22.52 -27.83
C VAL A 74 -118.30 -21.44 -27.07
N VAL A 75 -119.01 -20.54 -26.37
CA VAL A 75 -118.44 -19.50 -25.51
C VAL A 75 -117.61 -20.11 -24.38
N LYS A 76 -118.11 -21.17 -23.71
CA LYS A 76 -117.39 -21.89 -22.64
C LYS A 76 -116.07 -22.48 -23.14
N THR A 77 -116.05 -23.04 -24.34
CA THR A 77 -114.84 -23.60 -24.95
C THR A 77 -113.89 -22.54 -25.49
N ALA A 78 -114.40 -21.44 -26.05
CA ALA A 78 -113.60 -20.27 -26.42
C ALA A 78 -112.93 -19.63 -25.19
N VAL A 79 -113.66 -19.42 -24.09
CA VAL A 79 -113.13 -18.90 -22.82
C VAL A 79 -112.10 -19.86 -22.21
N ARG A 80 -112.31 -21.18 -22.25
CA ARG A 80 -111.28 -22.17 -21.83
C ARG A 80 -110.01 -22.07 -22.67
N LYS A 81 -110.12 -21.91 -24.00
CA LYS A 81 -108.97 -21.76 -24.92
C LYS A 81 -108.22 -20.45 -24.65
N LEU A 82 -108.95 -19.33 -24.51
CA LEU A 82 -108.40 -18.01 -24.21
C LEU A 82 -107.72 -17.97 -22.82
N LEU A 83 -108.31 -18.62 -21.81
CA LEU A 83 -107.71 -18.76 -20.49
C LEU A 83 -106.43 -19.62 -20.53
N ARG A 84 -106.35 -20.62 -21.42
CA ARG A 84 -105.14 -21.41 -21.65
C ARG A 84 -104.05 -20.56 -22.33
N SER A 85 -104.37 -19.80 -23.38
CA SER A 85 -103.37 -18.94 -24.04
C SER A 85 -102.88 -17.80 -23.13
N TYR A 86 -103.75 -17.22 -22.29
CA TYR A 86 -103.32 -16.29 -21.25
C TYR A 86 -102.46 -16.95 -20.18
N GLN A 87 -102.72 -18.22 -19.83
CA GLN A 87 -101.86 -18.96 -18.91
C GLN A 87 -100.48 -19.23 -19.54
N GLU A 88 -100.44 -19.66 -20.80
CA GLU A 88 -99.22 -19.92 -21.56
C GLU A 88 -98.36 -18.65 -21.70
N GLU A 89 -98.97 -17.50 -21.99
CA GLU A 89 -98.27 -16.20 -22.05
C GLU A 89 -97.78 -15.73 -20.67
N VAL A 90 -98.57 -15.93 -19.60
CA VAL A 90 -98.12 -15.59 -18.22
C VAL A 90 -97.00 -16.52 -17.74
N ASP A 91 -97.03 -17.81 -18.10
CA ASP A 91 -95.94 -18.74 -17.82
C ASP A 91 -94.67 -18.38 -18.64
N SER A 92 -94.82 -18.01 -19.92
CA SER A 92 -93.74 -17.49 -20.79
C SER A 92 -93.11 -16.19 -20.27
N LEU A 93 -93.94 -15.22 -19.85
CA LEU A 93 -93.45 -14.00 -19.22
C LEU A 93 -92.75 -14.31 -17.88
N THR A 94 -93.23 -15.28 -17.11
CA THR A 94 -92.60 -15.73 -15.86
C THR A 94 -91.22 -16.35 -16.12
N THR A 95 -91.04 -17.17 -17.17
CA THR A 95 -89.73 -17.76 -17.47
C THR A 95 -88.75 -16.73 -18.00
N ARG A 96 -89.19 -15.81 -18.88
CA ARG A 96 -88.35 -14.70 -19.37
C ARG A 96 -87.92 -13.76 -18.24
N ALA A 97 -88.84 -13.40 -17.33
CA ALA A 97 -88.52 -12.59 -16.15
C ALA A 97 -87.46 -13.28 -15.27
N LYS A 98 -87.69 -14.54 -14.88
CA LYS A 98 -86.73 -15.32 -14.07
C LYS A 98 -85.37 -15.47 -14.73
N PHE A 99 -85.30 -15.59 -16.06
CA PHE A 99 -84.03 -15.63 -16.78
C PHE A 99 -83.29 -14.30 -16.65
N ALA A 100 -83.96 -13.17 -16.93
CA ALA A 100 -83.38 -11.83 -16.79
C ALA A 100 -82.96 -11.52 -15.34
N GLU A 101 -83.81 -11.83 -14.36
CA GLU A 101 -83.50 -11.74 -12.91
C GLU A 101 -82.23 -12.52 -12.55
N ASN A 102 -82.13 -13.78 -12.99
CA ASN A 102 -80.99 -14.63 -12.67
C ASN A 102 -79.70 -14.14 -13.37
N CYS A 103 -79.78 -13.66 -14.61
CA CYS A 103 -78.65 -13.06 -15.32
C CYS A 103 -78.16 -11.78 -14.64
N PHE A 104 -79.08 -10.88 -14.26
CA PHE A 104 -78.76 -9.67 -13.50
C PHE A 104 -78.10 -10.02 -12.16
N LEU A 105 -78.71 -10.92 -11.37
CA LEU A 105 -78.16 -11.35 -10.07
C LEU A 105 -76.81 -12.08 -10.19
N SER A 106 -76.53 -12.72 -11.34
CA SER A 106 -75.22 -13.32 -11.60
C SER A 106 -74.15 -12.28 -11.90
N MET A 107 -74.48 -11.24 -12.67
CA MET A 107 -73.54 -10.13 -12.96
C MET A 107 -73.31 -9.26 -11.71
N TYR A 108 -74.39 -8.96 -10.98
CA TYR A 108 -74.36 -8.21 -9.71
C TYR A 108 -73.42 -8.83 -8.68
N ARG A 109 -73.43 -10.16 -8.50
CA ARG A 109 -72.47 -10.84 -7.62
C ARG A 109 -71.02 -10.60 -8.04
N LEU A 110 -70.69 -10.79 -9.33
CA LEU A 110 -69.35 -10.59 -9.84
C LEU A 110 -68.87 -9.13 -9.65
N ILE A 111 -69.75 -8.14 -9.85
CA ILE A 111 -69.42 -6.72 -9.66
C ILE A 111 -69.30 -6.34 -8.17
N ARG A 112 -70.05 -6.99 -7.28
CA ARG A 112 -70.05 -6.73 -5.83
C ARG A 112 -68.96 -7.48 -5.06
N GLU A 113 -68.51 -8.61 -5.60
CA GLU A 113 -67.38 -9.39 -5.08
C GLU A 113 -66.03 -8.90 -5.63
N ALA A 114 -66.04 -8.06 -6.67
CA ALA A 114 -64.85 -7.42 -7.21
C ALA A 114 -64.38 -6.23 -6.33
N PRO A 115 -63.11 -6.21 -5.88
CA PRO A 115 -62.49 -5.00 -5.33
C PRO A 115 -62.22 -3.98 -6.44
N ASP A 116 -62.15 -2.70 -6.10
CA ASP A 116 -61.89 -1.62 -7.06
C ASP A 116 -60.46 -1.70 -7.64
N PRO A 117 -60.28 -1.87 -8.97
CA PRO A 117 -58.96 -1.87 -9.60
C PRO A 117 -58.29 -0.49 -9.60
N SER A 118 -59.01 0.61 -9.39
CA SER A 118 -58.46 1.97 -9.50
C SER A 118 -57.27 2.21 -8.56
N TYR A 119 -57.34 1.68 -7.32
CA TYR A 119 -56.28 1.77 -6.33
C TYR A 119 -55.02 0.98 -6.75
N ALA A 120 -55.20 -0.27 -7.20
CA ALA A 120 -54.08 -1.12 -7.62
C ALA A 120 -53.39 -0.59 -8.88
N LEU A 121 -54.15 0.02 -9.80
CA LEU A 121 -53.62 0.73 -10.96
C LEU A 121 -52.86 2.00 -10.56
N ALA A 122 -53.32 2.72 -9.53
CA ALA A 122 -52.63 3.91 -9.02
C ALA A 122 -51.25 3.54 -8.45
N GLU A 123 -51.21 2.54 -7.55
CA GLU A 123 -49.98 2.03 -6.96
C GLU A 123 -49.01 1.50 -8.04
N ALA A 124 -49.51 0.72 -9.02
CA ALA A 124 -48.70 0.26 -10.14
C ALA A 124 -48.16 1.42 -11.02
N SER A 125 -48.94 2.47 -11.25
CA SER A 125 -48.50 3.64 -12.02
C SER A 125 -47.41 4.44 -11.30
N HIS A 126 -47.51 4.60 -9.97
CA HIS A 126 -46.46 5.20 -9.14
C HIS A 126 -45.18 4.36 -9.15
N ILE A 127 -45.29 3.04 -9.01
CA ILE A 127 -44.13 2.13 -9.07
C ILE A 127 -43.44 2.19 -10.45
N SER A 128 -44.19 2.27 -11.56
CA SER A 128 -43.62 2.48 -12.90
C SER A 128 -42.87 3.81 -13.00
N PHE A 129 -43.50 4.90 -12.54
CA PHE A 129 -42.90 6.23 -12.57
C PHE A 129 -41.61 6.32 -11.73
N ASP A 130 -41.59 5.75 -10.52
CA ASP A 130 -40.41 5.73 -9.67
C ASP A 130 -39.29 4.85 -10.27
N ALA A 131 -39.63 3.72 -10.90
CA ALA A 131 -38.67 2.87 -11.61
C ALA A 131 -38.10 3.56 -12.86
N GLU A 132 -38.92 4.30 -13.61
CA GLU A 132 -38.50 5.12 -14.75
C GLU A 132 -37.59 6.28 -14.31
N MET A 133 -37.95 6.97 -13.21
CA MET A 133 -37.14 8.03 -12.61
C MET A 133 -35.77 7.50 -12.14
N GLN A 134 -35.73 6.40 -11.40
CA GLN A 134 -34.48 5.76 -10.97
C GLN A 134 -33.65 5.31 -12.18
N THR A 135 -34.28 4.72 -13.20
CA THR A 135 -33.61 4.34 -14.45
C THR A 135 -33.03 5.55 -15.19
N SER A 136 -33.71 6.69 -15.19
CA SER A 136 -33.22 7.94 -15.78
C SER A 136 -32.03 8.51 -15.01
N GLN A 137 -32.11 8.54 -13.66
CA GLN A 137 -31.02 8.97 -12.78
C GLN A 137 -29.77 8.10 -12.94
N LEU A 138 -29.93 6.78 -13.00
CA LEU A 138 -28.82 5.84 -13.25
C LEU A 138 -28.20 6.05 -14.64
N LYS A 139 -29.00 6.26 -15.69
CA LYS A 139 -28.50 6.58 -17.03
C LYS A 139 -27.70 7.88 -17.06
N GLN A 140 -28.16 8.92 -16.35
CA GLN A 140 -27.42 10.18 -16.22
C GLN A 140 -26.09 9.96 -15.46
N ALA A 141 -26.11 9.23 -14.34
CA ALA A 141 -24.91 8.95 -13.56
C ALA A 141 -23.88 8.13 -14.36
N CYS A 142 -24.31 7.16 -15.17
CA CYS A 142 -23.45 6.45 -16.12
C CYS A 142 -22.83 7.42 -17.14
N PHE A 143 -23.63 8.26 -17.80
CA PHE A 143 -23.14 9.24 -18.78
C PHE A 143 -22.12 10.23 -18.18
N GLU A 144 -22.36 10.71 -16.96
CA GLU A 144 -21.41 11.57 -16.24
C GLU A 144 -20.09 10.85 -15.93
N LYS A 145 -20.15 9.56 -15.56
CA LYS A 145 -18.97 8.72 -15.33
C LYS A 145 -18.22 8.36 -16.61
N ASP A 146 -18.92 8.07 -17.70
CA ASP A 146 -18.31 7.86 -19.02
C ASP A 146 -17.59 9.12 -19.51
N GLN A 147 -18.19 10.30 -19.27
CA GLN A 147 -17.55 11.58 -19.58
C GLN A 147 -16.33 11.88 -18.68
N GLU A 148 -16.35 11.44 -17.41
CA GLU A 148 -15.20 11.51 -16.51
C GLU A 148 -14.07 10.57 -16.97
N ILE A 149 -14.39 9.32 -17.32
CA ILE A 149 -13.47 8.34 -17.88
C ILE A 149 -12.81 8.86 -19.16
N ALA A 150 -13.59 9.42 -20.10
CA ALA A 150 -13.05 10.00 -21.33
C ALA A 150 -12.09 11.19 -21.07
N LYS A 151 -12.38 12.04 -20.07
CA LYS A 151 -11.47 13.11 -19.64
C LYS A 151 -10.18 12.54 -19.03
N LEU A 152 -10.28 11.49 -18.22
CA LEU A 152 -9.12 10.83 -17.61
C LEU A 152 -8.26 10.09 -18.64
N GLN A 153 -8.86 9.41 -19.61
CA GLN A 153 -8.16 8.80 -20.76
C GLN A 153 -7.38 9.85 -21.55
N LYS A 154 -8.01 10.98 -21.92
CA LYS A 154 -7.34 12.07 -22.63
C LYS A 154 -6.19 12.69 -21.83
N LYS A 155 -6.32 12.80 -20.49
CA LYS A 155 -5.20 13.21 -19.61
C LYS A 155 -4.08 12.18 -19.59
N LEU A 156 -4.40 10.89 -19.52
CA LEU A 156 -3.42 9.79 -19.53
C LEU A 156 -2.65 9.72 -20.85
N GLU A 157 -3.31 9.93 -21.99
CA GLU A 157 -2.65 10.02 -23.30
C GLU A 157 -1.71 11.23 -23.40
N ALA A 158 -2.16 12.41 -22.95
CA ALA A 158 -1.32 13.60 -22.90
C ALA A 158 -0.09 13.39 -22.00
N ALA A 159 -0.26 12.75 -20.83
CA ALA A 159 0.83 12.41 -19.93
C ALA A 159 1.81 11.40 -20.56
N LYS A 160 1.33 10.36 -21.24
CA LYS A 160 2.17 9.39 -21.99
C LYS A 160 2.97 10.07 -23.09
N VAL A 161 2.37 10.99 -23.86
CA VAL A 161 3.06 11.76 -24.90
C VAL A 161 4.10 12.70 -24.29
N PHE A 162 3.81 13.33 -23.16
CA PHE A 162 4.78 14.16 -22.44
C PHE A 162 5.96 13.33 -21.90
N GLN A 163 5.70 12.20 -21.23
CA GLN A 163 6.72 11.30 -20.72
C GLN A 163 7.56 10.69 -21.86
N SER A 164 6.96 10.33 -22.99
CA SER A 164 7.69 9.83 -24.16
C SER A 164 8.63 10.90 -24.75
N LYS A 165 8.28 12.19 -24.67
CA LYS A 165 9.20 13.27 -25.05
C LYS A 165 10.30 13.47 -24.02
N ALA A 166 9.95 13.54 -22.73
CA ALA A 166 10.93 13.67 -21.64
C ALA A 166 11.99 12.55 -21.68
N ASN A 167 11.58 11.29 -21.89
CA ASN A 167 12.50 10.16 -22.02
C ASN A 167 13.36 10.21 -23.29
N LYS A 168 12.89 10.83 -24.38
CA LYS A 168 13.70 11.03 -25.60
C LYS A 168 14.76 12.10 -25.38
N ASN A 169 14.35 13.27 -24.90
CA ASN A 169 15.27 14.35 -24.53
C ASN A 169 16.34 13.85 -23.54
N ALA A 170 15.95 13.12 -22.50
CA ALA A 170 16.89 12.56 -21.53
C ALA A 170 17.83 11.47 -22.11
N SER A 171 17.44 10.79 -23.21
CA SER A 171 18.36 9.93 -23.97
C SER A 171 19.32 10.78 -24.80
N GLU A 172 18.80 11.74 -25.57
CA GLU A 172 19.59 12.64 -26.42
C GLU A 172 20.62 13.44 -25.60
N ASP A 173 20.27 13.91 -24.40
CA ASP A 173 21.16 14.56 -23.44
C ASP A 173 22.23 13.59 -22.88
N ALA A 174 21.86 12.34 -22.61
CA ALA A 174 22.79 11.31 -22.09
C ALA A 174 23.75 10.80 -23.17
N ASP A 175 23.28 10.63 -24.41
CA ASP A 175 24.08 10.26 -25.58
C ASP A 175 25.08 11.38 -25.92
N ALA A 176 24.67 12.65 -25.79
CA ALA A 176 25.57 13.80 -25.92
C ALA A 176 26.66 13.84 -24.83
N ALA A 177 26.28 13.64 -23.56
CA ALA A 177 27.23 13.57 -22.45
C ALA A 177 28.20 12.37 -22.55
N ALA A 178 27.73 11.25 -23.10
CA ALA A 178 28.58 10.09 -23.39
C ALA A 178 29.63 10.40 -24.47
N ALA A 179 29.25 11.09 -25.54
CA ALA A 179 30.15 11.52 -26.60
C ALA A 179 31.19 12.56 -26.11
N GLU A 180 30.80 13.51 -25.25
CA GLU A 180 31.73 14.45 -24.62
C GLU A 180 32.75 13.73 -23.73
N LEU A 181 32.32 12.76 -22.93
CA LEU A 181 33.20 11.92 -22.12
C LEU A 181 34.12 11.02 -22.95
N GLU A 182 33.70 10.55 -24.13
CA GLU A 182 34.55 9.80 -25.05
C GLU A 182 35.63 10.68 -25.67
N LEU A 183 35.29 11.92 -26.04
CA LEU A 183 36.25 12.91 -26.56
C LEU A 183 37.29 13.28 -25.49
N ILE A 184 36.87 13.55 -24.25
CA ILE A 184 37.78 13.81 -23.12
C ILE A 184 38.72 12.62 -22.86
N ARG A 185 38.21 11.38 -22.94
CA ARG A 185 39.04 10.17 -22.82
C ARG A 185 40.05 10.02 -23.96
N ALA A 186 39.69 10.41 -25.18
CA ALA A 186 40.62 10.43 -26.31
C ALA A 186 41.75 11.45 -26.09
N GLU A 187 41.42 12.69 -25.69
CA GLU A 187 42.45 13.69 -25.36
C GLU A 187 43.35 13.24 -24.19
N GLU A 188 42.79 12.59 -23.15
CA GLU A 188 43.58 12.02 -22.07
C GLU A 188 44.49 10.87 -22.54
N ALA A 189 44.04 10.05 -23.49
CA ALA A 189 44.85 8.98 -24.06
C ALA A 189 46.03 9.55 -24.88
N GLU A 190 45.78 10.52 -25.75
CA GLU A 190 46.81 11.21 -26.53
C GLU A 190 47.83 11.90 -25.60
N ARG A 191 47.37 12.62 -24.56
CA ARG A 191 48.25 13.25 -23.56
C ARG A 191 49.13 12.22 -22.85
N ARG A 192 48.58 11.07 -22.46
CA ARG A 192 49.34 9.97 -21.84
C ARG A 192 50.36 9.37 -22.82
N GLU A 193 50.01 9.23 -24.10
CA GLU A 193 50.96 8.76 -25.13
C GLU A 193 52.10 9.76 -25.33
N THR A 194 51.83 11.06 -25.44
CA THR A 194 52.89 12.08 -25.56
C THR A 194 53.83 12.10 -24.34
N ILE A 195 53.29 11.94 -23.12
CA ILE A 195 54.11 11.84 -21.90
C ILE A 195 54.95 10.55 -21.88
N ALA A 196 54.41 9.43 -22.36
CA ALA A 196 55.16 8.18 -22.48
C ALA A 196 56.29 8.31 -23.50
N GLN A 197 56.02 8.85 -24.70
CA GLN A 197 57.04 9.11 -25.73
C GLN A 197 58.14 10.06 -25.22
N GLU A 198 57.77 11.12 -24.49
CA GLU A 198 58.72 12.02 -23.82
C GLU A 198 59.61 11.31 -22.78
N LEU A 199 59.06 10.36 -22.01
CA LEU A 199 59.82 9.59 -21.03
C LEU A 199 60.74 8.58 -21.70
N ASP A 200 60.25 7.84 -22.69
CA ASP A 200 61.07 6.91 -23.49
C ASP A 200 62.21 7.62 -24.20
N GLN A 201 61.99 8.85 -24.70
CA GLN A 201 63.05 9.67 -25.28
C GLN A 201 64.09 10.09 -24.22
N LYS A 202 63.66 10.55 -23.04
CA LYS A 202 64.58 10.90 -21.94
C LYS A 202 65.40 9.69 -21.47
N TYR A 203 64.82 8.49 -21.44
CA TYR A 203 65.57 7.26 -21.14
C TYR A 203 66.54 6.86 -22.27
N GLN A 204 66.17 7.06 -23.55
CA GLN A 204 67.08 6.84 -24.67
C GLN A 204 68.26 7.83 -24.66
N ASP A 205 68.02 9.11 -24.36
CA ASP A 205 69.06 10.13 -24.24
C ASP A 205 70.03 9.82 -23.08
N GLN A 206 69.51 9.41 -21.91
CA GLN A 206 70.34 8.95 -20.78
C GLN A 206 71.18 7.72 -21.13
N LEU A 207 70.62 6.74 -21.86
CA LEU A 207 71.36 5.56 -22.32
C LEU A 207 72.40 5.91 -23.40
N ALA A 208 72.15 6.92 -24.23
CA ALA A 208 73.12 7.43 -25.21
C ALA A 208 74.27 8.17 -24.52
N GLU A 209 73.99 9.02 -23.54
CA GLU A 209 75.00 9.72 -22.74
C GLU A 209 75.87 8.75 -21.93
N ALA A 210 75.25 7.73 -21.30
CA ALA A 210 75.98 6.69 -20.57
C ALA A 210 76.88 5.84 -21.49
N ARG A 211 76.45 5.58 -22.74
CA ARG A 211 77.29 4.92 -23.75
C ARG A 211 78.44 5.81 -24.20
N ALA A 212 78.18 7.08 -24.51
CA ALA A 212 79.23 8.03 -24.90
C ALA A 212 80.32 8.15 -23.83
N LYS A 213 79.94 8.21 -22.55
CA LYS A 213 80.88 8.18 -21.41
C LYS A 213 81.70 6.89 -21.35
N ALA A 214 81.05 5.73 -21.53
CA ALA A 214 81.76 4.45 -21.57
C ALA A 214 82.72 4.35 -22.79
N ASP A 215 82.34 4.88 -23.95
CA ASP A 215 83.19 4.93 -25.14
C ASP A 215 84.38 5.90 -24.94
N GLU A 216 84.17 7.04 -24.27
CA GLU A 216 85.24 7.96 -23.85
C GLU A 216 86.19 7.32 -22.83
N GLU A 217 85.68 6.60 -21.83
CA GLU A 217 86.49 5.83 -20.86
C GLU A 217 87.31 4.75 -21.56
N LEU A 218 86.71 3.98 -22.48
CA LEU A 218 87.41 2.98 -23.30
C LEU A 218 88.48 3.60 -24.20
N ALA A 219 88.21 4.76 -24.81
CA ALA A 219 89.20 5.48 -25.61
C ALA A 219 90.37 5.98 -24.75
N ASN A 220 90.10 6.50 -23.56
CA ASN A 220 91.13 6.92 -22.60
C ASN A 220 91.97 5.73 -22.11
N ILE A 221 91.36 4.59 -21.79
CA ILE A 221 92.06 3.35 -21.43
C ILE A 221 92.91 2.85 -22.61
N SER A 222 92.39 2.89 -23.84
CA SER A 222 93.13 2.51 -25.05
C SER A 222 94.35 3.39 -25.27
N MET A 223 94.23 4.71 -25.10
CA MET A 223 95.35 5.64 -25.20
C MET A 223 96.40 5.43 -24.10
N GLN A 224 95.97 5.16 -22.86
CA GLN A 224 96.89 4.80 -21.77
C GLN A 224 97.63 3.48 -22.04
N LEU A 225 96.94 2.50 -22.65
CA LEU A 225 97.53 1.23 -23.03
C LEU A 225 98.51 1.36 -24.20
N GLU A 226 98.21 2.21 -25.19
CA GLU A 226 99.14 2.55 -26.28
C GLU A 226 100.39 3.27 -25.75
N LEU A 227 100.24 4.22 -24.82
CA LEU A 227 101.37 4.88 -24.16
C LEU A 227 102.21 3.86 -23.35
N ALA A 228 101.58 2.97 -22.59
CA ALA A 228 102.26 1.91 -21.85
C ALA A 228 102.96 0.88 -22.76
N GLN A 229 102.43 0.63 -23.96
CA GLN A 229 103.09 -0.19 -24.99
C GLN A 229 104.33 0.53 -25.56
N ASN A 230 104.23 1.81 -25.92
CA ASN A 230 105.37 2.60 -26.37
C ASN A 230 106.48 2.69 -25.29
N ASP A 231 106.11 2.89 -24.02
CA ASP A 231 107.06 2.84 -22.91
C ASP A 231 107.69 1.44 -22.76
N LEU A 232 106.91 0.36 -22.88
CA LEU A 232 107.46 -1.01 -22.85
C LEU A 232 108.41 -1.28 -24.03
N GLU A 233 108.12 -0.77 -25.23
CA GLU A 233 109.02 -0.86 -26.39
C GLU A 233 110.32 -0.07 -26.20
N THR A 234 110.26 1.17 -25.67
CA THR A 234 111.49 1.93 -25.39
C THR A 234 112.32 1.31 -24.26
N GLN A 235 111.68 0.72 -23.24
CA GLN A 235 112.38 0.03 -22.16
C GLN A 235 112.93 -1.34 -22.60
N THR A 236 112.24 -2.10 -23.46
CA THR A 236 112.81 -3.33 -24.03
C THR A 236 113.95 -3.03 -25.02
N GLY A 237 113.85 -1.96 -25.80
CA GLY A 237 114.98 -1.46 -26.61
C GLY A 237 116.18 -1.03 -25.74
N ARG A 238 115.94 -0.38 -24.60
CA ARG A 238 116.98 -0.10 -23.59
C ARG A 238 117.57 -1.37 -23.00
N VAL A 239 116.75 -2.37 -22.67
CA VAL A 239 117.23 -3.67 -22.18
C VAL A 239 118.12 -4.35 -23.22
N GLN A 240 117.73 -4.37 -24.50
CA GLN A 240 118.58 -4.92 -25.57
C GLN A 240 119.93 -4.19 -25.71
N VAL A 241 119.95 -2.85 -25.56
CA VAL A 241 121.20 -2.08 -25.53
C VAL A 241 122.03 -2.40 -24.27
N LEU A 242 121.40 -2.55 -23.11
CA LEU A 242 122.07 -2.95 -21.86
C LEU A 242 122.56 -4.40 -21.90
N GLU A 243 121.86 -5.31 -22.57
CA GLU A 243 122.28 -6.70 -22.80
C GLU A 243 123.47 -6.75 -23.76
N GLY A 244 123.44 -5.97 -24.84
CA GLY A 244 124.60 -5.78 -25.73
C GLY A 244 125.80 -5.18 -24.99
N GLN A 245 125.57 -4.16 -24.16
CA GLN A 245 126.61 -3.59 -23.29
C GLN A 245 127.06 -4.55 -22.19
N LEU A 246 126.22 -5.45 -21.68
CA LEU A 246 126.61 -6.50 -20.72
C LEU A 246 127.33 -7.66 -21.41
N GLN A 247 127.11 -7.89 -22.70
CA GLN A 247 127.87 -8.84 -23.51
C GLN A 247 129.25 -8.26 -23.88
N GLU A 248 129.31 -6.96 -24.23
CA GLU A 248 130.56 -6.22 -24.45
C GLU A 248 131.35 -6.07 -23.15
N LEU A 249 130.71 -5.63 -22.05
CA LEU A 249 131.30 -5.64 -20.70
C LEU A 249 131.58 -7.06 -20.21
N GLY A 250 130.89 -8.08 -20.71
CA GLY A 250 131.23 -9.49 -20.46
C GLY A 250 132.58 -9.83 -21.08
N ALA A 251 132.76 -9.52 -22.37
CA ALA A 251 134.04 -9.69 -23.08
C ALA A 251 135.16 -8.79 -22.52
N LEU A 252 134.83 -7.56 -22.09
CA LEU A 252 135.76 -6.66 -21.40
C LEU A 252 136.04 -7.12 -19.97
N ARG A 253 135.15 -7.82 -19.28
CA ARG A 253 135.40 -8.39 -17.94
C ARG A 253 136.19 -9.69 -18.01
N GLU A 254 136.03 -10.47 -19.08
CA GLU A 254 136.97 -11.54 -19.45
C GLU A 254 138.40 -11.00 -19.68
N ARG A 255 138.51 -9.72 -20.06
CA ARG A 255 139.75 -8.97 -20.30
C ARG A 255 140.27 -8.24 -19.04
N GLU A 256 139.40 -7.64 -18.21
CA GLU A 256 139.71 -6.98 -16.94
C GLU A 256 139.94 -7.97 -15.79
N ARG A 257 139.53 -9.23 -15.95
CA ARG A 257 140.00 -10.36 -15.13
C ARG A 257 141.54 -10.54 -15.19
N GLN A 258 142.23 -9.78 -16.04
CA GLN A 258 143.69 -9.67 -16.13
C GLN A 258 144.28 -8.45 -15.38
N SER A 259 143.48 -7.60 -14.71
CA SER A 259 143.96 -6.40 -13.99
C SER A 259 143.06 -5.94 -12.82
N PRO A 260 143.55 -5.90 -11.56
CA PRO A 260 142.77 -5.42 -10.40
C PRO A 260 143.11 -3.97 -9.98
N GLY A 261 142.12 -3.21 -9.50
CA GLY A 261 142.29 -1.87 -8.89
C GLY A 261 140.96 -1.19 -8.52
N PRO A 262 140.74 -0.70 -7.28
CA PRO A 262 139.46 -0.09 -6.83
C PRO A 262 139.58 1.39 -6.39
N ASP A 263 138.45 2.03 -6.02
CA ASP A 263 138.20 2.50 -4.63
C ASP A 263 136.93 3.37 -4.47
N ASP A 264 136.49 3.52 -3.21
CA ASP A 264 135.17 4.02 -2.78
C ASP A 264 135.27 5.40 -2.09
N ALA A 265 134.30 6.31 -2.31
CA ALA A 265 134.34 7.67 -1.72
C ALA A 265 133.02 8.45 -1.58
N SER A 266 131.88 8.00 -2.14
CA SER A 266 130.73 8.90 -2.39
C SER A 266 129.66 8.95 -1.26
N ALA A 267 129.79 8.15 -0.21
CA ALA A 267 128.68 7.81 0.69
C ALA A 267 128.07 8.97 1.52
N SER A 268 128.78 10.09 1.74
CA SER A 268 128.34 11.09 2.73
C SER A 268 127.31 12.12 2.23
N ALA A 269 127.26 12.41 0.91
CA ALA A 269 126.37 13.45 0.40
C ALA A 269 124.91 12.96 0.31
N GLY A 270 124.71 11.71 -0.11
CA GLY A 270 123.38 11.12 -0.29
C GLY A 270 122.54 11.08 0.98
N HIS A 271 123.16 10.85 2.15
CA HIS A 271 122.45 10.68 3.43
C HIS A 271 121.67 11.93 3.91
N LEU A 272 122.05 13.14 3.47
CA LEU A 272 121.26 14.35 3.76
C LEU A 272 120.09 14.51 2.78
N SER A 273 120.33 14.31 1.48
CA SER A 273 119.27 14.30 0.45
C SER A 273 118.17 13.29 0.78
N LEU A 274 118.58 12.05 1.13
CA LEU A 274 117.68 10.97 1.52
C LEU A 274 116.81 11.31 2.74
N LYS A 275 117.25 12.20 3.64
CA LYS A 275 116.45 12.63 4.80
C LYS A 275 115.39 13.66 4.44
N GLU A 276 115.71 14.62 3.59
CA GLU A 276 114.71 15.58 3.08
C GLU A 276 113.69 14.88 2.17
N GLU A 277 114.14 13.89 1.40
CA GLU A 277 113.31 13.03 0.55
C GLU A 277 112.37 12.15 1.39
N ASN A 278 112.86 11.44 2.41
CA ASN A 278 112.01 10.73 3.38
C ASN A 278 111.01 11.67 4.07
N ALA A 279 111.40 12.91 4.39
CA ALA A 279 110.51 13.90 4.98
C ALA A 279 109.46 14.47 3.99
N ARG A 280 109.67 14.34 2.67
CA ARG A 280 108.62 14.56 1.66
C ARG A 280 107.70 13.35 1.57
N LEU A 281 108.26 12.18 1.32
CA LEU A 281 107.53 10.91 1.20
C LEU A 281 106.60 10.63 2.39
N LEU A 282 106.99 11.01 3.62
CA LEU A 282 106.10 10.90 4.79
C LEU A 282 104.90 11.85 4.77
N ARG A 283 105.03 13.08 4.24
CA ARG A 283 103.89 13.99 4.04
C ARG A 283 103.02 13.52 2.89
N ASP A 284 103.63 13.04 1.81
CA ASP A 284 102.92 12.57 0.62
C ASP A 284 102.12 11.28 0.94
N LEU A 285 102.70 10.36 1.72
CA LEU A 285 102.02 9.21 2.30
C LEU A 285 100.86 9.61 3.22
N GLN A 286 101.06 10.62 4.07
CA GLN A 286 100.04 11.07 5.02
C GLN A 286 98.89 11.80 4.31
N ALA A 287 99.18 12.59 3.28
CA ALA A 287 98.16 13.19 2.41
C ALA A 287 97.36 12.12 1.66
N ALA A 288 98.02 11.08 1.15
CA ALA A 288 97.35 9.94 0.52
C ALA A 288 96.50 9.12 1.52
N GLN A 289 96.90 9.03 2.79
CA GLN A 289 96.09 8.43 3.86
C GLN A 289 94.86 9.28 4.20
N ASP A 290 95.01 10.60 4.30
CA ASP A 290 93.89 11.52 4.52
C ASP A 290 92.90 11.47 3.33
N GLU A 291 93.40 11.48 2.09
CA GLU A 291 92.59 11.33 0.87
C GLU A 291 91.90 9.96 0.78
N GLN A 292 92.60 8.87 1.11
CA GLN A 292 92.00 7.53 1.21
C GLN A 292 90.89 7.50 2.28
N SER A 293 91.08 8.15 3.43
CA SER A 293 90.06 8.23 4.49
C SER A 293 88.82 8.99 4.03
N ARG A 294 89.00 10.07 3.26
CA ARG A 294 87.91 10.84 2.65
C ARG A 294 87.15 10.01 1.62
N LEU A 295 87.85 9.37 0.69
CA LEU A 295 87.23 8.52 -0.34
C LEU A 295 86.48 7.33 0.28
N LEU A 296 86.99 6.75 1.36
CA LEU A 296 86.27 5.72 2.11
C LEU A 296 85.00 6.26 2.78
N ALA A 297 85.05 7.47 3.37
CA ALA A 297 83.87 8.12 3.96
C ALA A 297 82.80 8.46 2.89
N GLU A 298 83.23 8.92 1.72
CA GLU A 298 82.39 9.22 0.56
C GLU A 298 81.74 7.94 -0.01
N ILE A 299 82.49 6.84 -0.09
CA ILE A 299 81.98 5.51 -0.45
C ILE A 299 81.00 4.96 0.61
N THR A 300 81.20 5.20 1.91
CA THR A 300 80.21 4.79 2.92
C THR A 300 78.93 5.62 2.84
N ALA A 301 79.02 6.95 2.66
CA ALA A 301 77.84 7.80 2.51
C ALA A 301 77.01 7.42 1.27
N ALA A 302 77.68 7.19 0.13
CA ALA A 302 77.00 6.75 -1.11
C ALA A 302 76.36 5.35 -0.98
N ARG A 303 76.91 4.46 -0.12
CA ARG A 303 76.29 3.17 0.20
C ARG A 303 75.09 3.32 1.12
N GLU A 304 75.18 4.16 2.16
CA GLU A 304 74.08 4.45 3.06
C GLU A 304 72.90 5.11 2.32
N GLU A 305 73.18 6.03 1.39
CA GLU A 305 72.16 6.61 0.50
C GLU A 305 71.54 5.55 -0.45
N ALA A 306 72.35 4.69 -1.06
CA ALA A 306 71.88 3.62 -1.93
C ALA A 306 71.02 2.59 -1.17
N ASP A 307 71.41 2.19 0.04
CA ASP A 307 70.63 1.30 0.89
C ASP A 307 69.35 1.97 1.43
N HIS A 308 69.37 3.28 1.73
CA HIS A 308 68.17 4.04 2.07
C HIS A 308 67.17 4.10 0.91
N LEU A 309 67.62 4.45 -0.29
CA LEU A 309 66.79 4.44 -1.50
C LEU A 309 66.24 3.03 -1.77
N ARG A 310 67.04 1.99 -1.55
CA ARG A 310 66.62 0.59 -1.67
C ARG A 310 65.56 0.20 -0.64
N THR A 311 65.67 0.67 0.62
CA THR A 311 64.61 0.44 1.62
C THR A 311 63.32 1.16 1.26
N GLN A 312 63.40 2.41 0.78
CA GLN A 312 62.22 3.18 0.33
C GLN A 312 61.53 2.47 -0.85
N GLN A 313 62.28 2.08 -1.88
CA GLN A 313 61.74 1.30 -3.01
C GLN A 313 61.14 -0.03 -2.57
N GLN A 314 61.74 -0.72 -1.60
CA GLN A 314 61.19 -1.97 -1.07
C GLN A 314 59.88 -1.73 -0.28
N GLU A 315 59.78 -0.64 0.47
CA GLU A 315 58.55 -0.24 1.18
C GLU A 315 57.44 0.19 0.20
N GLU A 316 57.77 0.96 -0.83
CA GLU A 316 56.85 1.30 -1.92
C GLU A 316 56.34 0.03 -2.64
N VAL A 317 57.24 -0.86 -3.08
CA VAL A 317 56.87 -2.15 -3.71
C VAL A 317 56.02 -3.00 -2.78
N ASN A 318 56.33 -3.06 -1.48
CA ASN A 318 55.52 -3.77 -0.49
C ASN A 318 54.11 -3.16 -0.37
N SER A 319 54.01 -1.83 -0.33
CA SER A 319 52.73 -1.11 -0.24
C SER A 319 51.86 -1.31 -1.50
N LEU A 320 52.46 -1.23 -2.69
CA LEU A 320 51.80 -1.48 -3.97
C LEU A 320 51.38 -2.94 -4.11
N THR A 321 52.19 -3.89 -3.63
CA THR A 321 51.85 -5.31 -3.61
C THR A 321 50.67 -5.59 -2.68
N GLN A 322 50.63 -4.98 -1.49
CA GLN A 322 49.49 -5.07 -0.57
C GLN A 322 48.22 -4.42 -1.15
N ALA A 323 48.35 -3.26 -1.80
CA ALA A 323 47.23 -2.59 -2.46
C ALA A 323 46.69 -3.41 -3.64
N LEU A 324 47.56 -4.03 -4.44
CA LEU A 324 47.18 -4.89 -5.56
C LEU A 324 46.54 -6.20 -5.08
N ALA A 325 47.05 -6.81 -4.00
CA ALA A 325 46.41 -7.96 -3.35
C ALA A 325 45.02 -7.59 -2.84
N ALA A 326 44.88 -6.50 -2.07
CA ALA A 326 43.58 -6.01 -1.58
C ALA A 326 42.61 -5.65 -2.72
N LYS A 327 43.11 -5.19 -3.88
CA LYS A 327 42.29 -4.96 -5.08
C LYS A 327 41.93 -6.25 -5.81
N SER A 328 42.81 -7.25 -5.82
CA SER A 328 42.49 -8.61 -6.30
C SER A 328 41.41 -9.25 -5.44
N ASP A 329 41.47 -9.09 -4.11
CA ASP A 329 40.47 -9.61 -3.18
C ASP A 329 39.14 -8.86 -3.26
N GLN A 330 39.18 -7.54 -3.47
CA GLN A 330 37.97 -6.77 -3.79
C GLN A 330 37.36 -7.20 -5.13
N LEU A 331 38.17 -7.56 -6.14
CA LEU A 331 37.70 -8.07 -7.42
C LEU A 331 37.22 -9.52 -7.36
N SER A 332 37.79 -10.38 -6.51
CA SER A 332 37.31 -11.75 -6.30
C SER A 332 35.98 -11.72 -5.53
N GLN A 333 35.89 -10.95 -4.45
CA GLN A 333 34.64 -10.73 -3.71
C GLN A 333 33.57 -10.06 -4.60
N ALA A 334 33.92 -9.06 -5.43
CA ALA A 334 32.96 -8.46 -6.35
C ALA A 334 32.50 -9.45 -7.44
N ARG A 335 33.37 -10.36 -7.92
CA ARG A 335 32.99 -11.43 -8.86
C ARG A 335 32.14 -12.52 -8.20
N GLU A 336 32.41 -12.87 -6.95
CA GLU A 336 31.62 -13.82 -6.16
C GLU A 336 30.25 -13.23 -5.82
N GLN A 337 30.19 -11.97 -5.36
CA GLN A 337 28.95 -11.23 -5.15
C GLN A 337 28.18 -11.05 -6.47
N LEU A 338 28.84 -10.81 -7.60
CA LEU A 338 28.19 -10.76 -8.90
C LEU A 338 27.69 -12.15 -9.34
N GLY A 339 28.42 -13.23 -9.05
CA GLY A 339 27.97 -14.61 -9.31
C GLY A 339 26.85 -15.10 -8.39
N ALA A 340 26.71 -14.49 -7.20
CA ALA A 340 25.61 -14.73 -6.27
C ALA A 340 24.38 -13.84 -6.56
N ALA A 341 24.59 -12.58 -6.95
CA ALA A 341 23.51 -11.63 -7.29
C ALA A 341 22.97 -11.85 -8.71
N VAL A 342 23.86 -12.09 -9.69
CA VAL A 342 23.52 -12.81 -10.93
C VAL A 342 23.60 -14.30 -10.63
N SER A 343 22.80 -14.75 -9.66
CA SER A 343 22.64 -16.17 -9.38
C SER A 343 22.30 -16.86 -10.69
N ARG A 344 23.19 -17.77 -11.11
CA ARG A 344 23.00 -18.58 -12.31
C ARG A 344 21.69 -19.36 -12.21
N GLU A 345 21.31 -19.75 -10.99
CA GLU A 345 20.03 -20.38 -10.70
C GLU A 345 18.85 -19.44 -10.98
N ASP A 346 18.87 -18.17 -10.56
CA ASP A 346 17.78 -17.23 -10.83
C ASP A 346 17.72 -16.79 -12.30
N HIS A 347 18.85 -16.64 -12.99
CA HIS A 347 18.87 -16.47 -14.45
C HIS A 347 18.30 -17.69 -15.17
N ASP A 348 18.70 -18.91 -14.78
CA ASP A 348 18.23 -20.15 -15.40
C ASP A 348 16.80 -20.51 -14.96
N ARG A 349 16.31 -19.95 -13.85
CA ARG A 349 14.91 -19.99 -13.37
C ARG A 349 14.06 -18.94 -14.09
N LEU A 350 14.60 -17.77 -14.42
CA LEU A 350 13.97 -16.79 -15.30
C LEU A 350 13.88 -17.34 -16.73
N ARG A 351 14.92 -18.01 -17.23
CA ARG A 351 14.86 -18.76 -18.50
C ARG A 351 13.82 -19.87 -18.43
N ARG A 352 13.86 -20.76 -17.43
CA ARG A 352 12.85 -21.83 -17.28
C ARG A 352 11.42 -21.27 -17.19
N LYS A 353 11.18 -20.18 -16.45
CA LYS A 353 9.90 -19.45 -16.44
C LYS A 353 9.54 -18.91 -17.82
N LEU A 354 10.47 -18.30 -18.54
CA LEU A 354 10.23 -17.75 -19.87
C LEU A 354 9.93 -18.86 -20.90
N THR A 355 10.63 -20.00 -20.85
CA THR A 355 10.33 -21.18 -21.67
C THR A 355 8.96 -21.79 -21.32
N LEU A 356 8.60 -21.85 -20.04
CA LEU A 356 7.28 -22.33 -19.60
C LEU A 356 6.16 -21.39 -20.08
N ILE A 357 6.32 -20.08 -19.88
CA ILE A 357 5.41 -19.03 -20.34
C ILE A 357 5.34 -19.03 -21.88
N GLN A 358 6.44 -19.28 -22.60
CA GLN A 358 6.43 -19.41 -24.06
C GLN A 358 5.64 -20.65 -24.50
N ARG A 359 5.84 -21.80 -23.83
CA ARG A 359 5.06 -23.02 -24.09
C ARG A 359 3.56 -22.82 -23.83
N GLU A 360 3.20 -22.09 -22.77
CA GLU A 360 1.82 -21.84 -22.35
C GLU A 360 1.12 -20.74 -23.16
N LEU A 361 1.84 -19.67 -23.55
CA LEU A 361 1.31 -18.58 -24.40
C LEU A 361 1.14 -18.98 -25.86
N TYR A 362 2.06 -19.77 -26.43
CA TYR A 362 1.94 -20.25 -27.80
C TYR A 362 1.15 -21.57 -27.90
N ASN A 363 0.94 -22.26 -26.78
CA ASN A 363 0.26 -23.56 -26.69
C ASN A 363 0.79 -24.59 -27.72
N VAL A 364 2.09 -24.50 -28.00
CA VAL A 364 2.79 -25.32 -28.99
C VAL A 364 3.10 -26.67 -28.38
N GLN A 365 2.26 -27.63 -28.75
CA GLN A 365 2.69 -29.02 -28.88
C GLN A 365 3.51 -29.11 -30.17
N ASP A 366 4.80 -28.82 -30.08
CA ASP A 366 5.74 -29.23 -31.13
C ASP A 366 5.89 -30.75 -31.03
N ASP A 367 5.01 -31.47 -31.74
CA ASP A 367 5.30 -32.81 -32.26
C ASP A 367 6.33 -32.68 -33.40
N VAL A 368 7.48 -32.08 -33.09
CA VAL A 368 8.61 -31.86 -33.99
C VAL A 368 9.82 -32.56 -33.39
N GLU A 369 10.16 -33.69 -33.99
CA GLU A 369 11.41 -34.40 -33.75
C GLU A 369 12.58 -33.47 -34.13
N ASP A 370 13.48 -33.18 -33.19
CA ASP A 370 14.80 -32.61 -33.49
C ASP A 370 15.89 -33.48 -32.85
N ASP A 371 16.20 -34.55 -33.58
CA ASP A 371 17.29 -35.47 -33.32
C ASP A 371 18.62 -34.74 -33.57
N LEU A 372 19.30 -34.18 -32.54
CA LEU A 372 20.74 -33.88 -32.58
C LEU A 372 21.36 -33.41 -31.23
N ALA A 373 22.67 -33.64 -31.11
CA ALA A 373 23.61 -33.06 -30.14
C ALA A 373 23.36 -33.31 -28.62
N GLY A 374 23.69 -34.51 -28.16
CA GLY A 374 23.65 -34.86 -26.73
C GLY A 374 24.69 -34.16 -25.84
N GLY A 375 24.35 -34.05 -24.55
CA GLY A 375 25.20 -33.61 -23.45
C GLY A 375 24.73 -34.26 -22.14
N ALA A 376 25.65 -34.57 -21.22
CA ALA A 376 25.34 -35.45 -20.08
C ALA A 376 24.50 -34.78 -18.96
N ALA A 377 23.69 -35.63 -18.31
CA ALA A 377 23.20 -35.63 -16.91
C ALA A 377 23.57 -34.46 -15.96
N PRO A 378 22.66 -34.03 -15.03
CA PRO A 378 21.75 -34.94 -14.32
C PRO A 378 20.25 -34.58 -14.28
N GLU A 379 19.43 -35.62 -14.16
CA GLU A 379 18.00 -35.54 -13.84
C GLU A 379 17.78 -35.44 -12.32
N GLU A 380 17.69 -34.22 -11.75
CA GLU A 380 17.15 -34.04 -10.40
C GLU A 380 16.22 -32.81 -10.30
N GLN A 381 15.10 -33.00 -9.58
CA GLN A 381 14.15 -31.98 -9.08
C GLN A 381 13.28 -31.17 -10.08
N PRO A 382 12.47 -31.82 -10.95
CA PRO A 382 11.22 -31.19 -11.43
C PRO A 382 10.22 -30.99 -10.25
N ASP A 383 10.15 -31.98 -9.36
CA ASP A 383 9.17 -32.08 -8.26
C ASP A 383 9.09 -30.86 -7.34
N SER A 384 10.19 -30.13 -7.13
CA SER A 384 10.22 -29.01 -6.17
C SER A 384 9.27 -27.88 -6.58
N LEU A 385 9.34 -27.44 -7.83
CA LEU A 385 8.52 -26.36 -8.37
C LEU A 385 7.15 -26.87 -8.83
N GLU A 386 7.08 -28.07 -9.42
CA GLU A 386 5.79 -28.66 -9.80
C GLU A 386 4.94 -28.99 -8.57
N ALA A 387 5.51 -29.57 -7.50
CA ALA A 387 4.77 -29.74 -6.26
C ALA A 387 4.45 -28.40 -5.58
N PHE A 388 5.24 -27.33 -5.76
CA PHE A 388 4.84 -26.01 -5.29
C PHE A 388 3.64 -25.44 -6.06
N PHE A 389 3.65 -25.52 -7.40
CA PHE A 389 2.51 -25.09 -8.21
C PHE A 389 1.27 -25.97 -8.00
N VAL A 390 1.43 -27.28 -7.79
CA VAL A 390 0.33 -28.19 -7.43
C VAL A 390 -0.19 -27.91 -6.02
N LYS A 391 0.68 -27.64 -5.04
CA LYS A 391 0.27 -27.22 -3.69
C LYS A 391 -0.45 -25.86 -3.72
N SER A 392 0.09 -24.87 -4.43
CA SER A 392 -0.53 -23.55 -4.58
C SER A 392 -1.87 -23.63 -5.34
N THR A 393 -1.95 -24.42 -6.41
CA THR A 393 -3.21 -24.66 -7.15
C THR A 393 -4.23 -25.45 -6.31
N ARG A 394 -3.77 -26.37 -5.45
CA ARG A 394 -4.62 -27.08 -4.49
C ARG A 394 -5.11 -26.14 -3.40
N GLN A 395 -4.24 -25.29 -2.84
CA GLN A 395 -4.58 -24.31 -1.84
C GLN A 395 -5.56 -23.26 -2.41
N LEU A 396 -5.32 -22.73 -3.61
CA LEU A 396 -6.28 -21.88 -4.33
C LEU A 396 -7.63 -22.57 -4.58
N LYS A 397 -7.67 -23.89 -4.78
CA LYS A 397 -8.93 -24.67 -4.87
C LYS A 397 -9.59 -24.86 -3.51
N GLU A 398 -8.83 -24.96 -2.43
CA GLU A 398 -9.28 -25.11 -1.04
C GLU A 398 -9.80 -23.77 -0.49
N ASP A 399 -9.10 -22.68 -0.75
CA ASP A 399 -9.51 -21.28 -0.52
C ASP A 399 -10.77 -20.95 -1.34
N LEU A 400 -10.84 -21.37 -2.61
CA LEU A 400 -12.04 -21.19 -3.45
C LEU A 400 -13.22 -22.08 -2.98
N MET A 401 -12.95 -23.26 -2.40
CA MET A 401 -13.99 -24.13 -1.84
C MET A 401 -14.51 -23.59 -0.51
N THR A 402 -13.64 -23.09 0.37
CA THR A 402 -14.03 -22.46 1.65
C THR A 402 -14.70 -21.10 1.42
N ALA A 403 -14.27 -20.31 0.43
CA ALA A 403 -14.98 -19.10 0.00
C ALA A 403 -16.38 -19.43 -0.56
N ARG A 404 -16.54 -20.53 -1.32
CA ARG A 404 -17.87 -21.00 -1.75
C ARG A 404 -18.73 -21.47 -0.58
N MET A 405 -18.15 -22.22 0.36
CA MET A 405 -18.88 -22.73 1.52
C MET A 405 -19.36 -21.57 2.40
N THR A 406 -18.49 -20.61 2.73
CA THR A 406 -18.88 -19.41 3.48
C THR A 406 -19.89 -18.52 2.74
N ILE A 407 -19.86 -18.44 1.41
CA ILE A 407 -20.92 -17.81 0.62
C ILE A 407 -22.25 -18.56 0.73
N ASP A 408 -22.25 -19.89 0.70
CA ASP A 408 -23.46 -20.71 0.81
C ASP A 408 -24.01 -20.78 2.25
N ASP A 409 -23.14 -20.69 3.26
CA ASP A 409 -23.49 -20.48 4.66
C ASP A 409 -24.14 -19.09 4.87
N GLN A 410 -23.54 -18.02 4.34
CA GLN A 410 -24.14 -16.68 4.35
C GLN A 410 -25.48 -16.64 3.61
N ARG A 411 -25.62 -17.39 2.50
CA ARG A 411 -26.92 -17.56 1.80
C ARG A 411 -27.93 -18.37 2.62
N ALA A 412 -27.49 -19.30 3.46
CA ALA A 412 -28.36 -20.00 4.41
C ALA A 412 -28.81 -19.06 5.54
N GLU A 413 -27.89 -18.28 6.12
CA GLU A 413 -28.19 -17.25 7.12
C GLU A 413 -29.17 -16.19 6.58
N ILE A 414 -28.94 -15.65 5.38
CA ILE A 414 -29.85 -14.69 4.73
C ILE A 414 -31.23 -15.30 4.46
N ARG A 415 -31.34 -16.60 4.19
CA ARG A 415 -32.65 -17.29 4.08
C ARG A 415 -33.33 -17.41 5.45
N MET A 416 -32.60 -17.85 6.49
CA MET A 416 -33.11 -17.94 7.86
C MET A 416 -33.57 -16.58 8.39
N LEU A 417 -32.82 -15.50 8.14
CA LEU A 417 -33.18 -14.14 8.52
C LEU A 417 -34.44 -13.65 7.79
N ARG A 418 -34.59 -13.96 6.49
CA ARG A 418 -35.83 -13.64 5.75
C ARG A 418 -37.02 -14.45 6.23
N GLU A 419 -36.83 -15.71 6.62
CA GLU A 419 -37.89 -16.50 7.25
C GLU A 419 -38.28 -15.94 8.63
N THR A 420 -37.34 -15.47 9.45
CA THR A 420 -37.69 -14.83 10.74
C THR A 420 -38.33 -13.45 10.53
N GLU A 421 -37.87 -12.66 9.56
CA GLU A 421 -38.49 -11.40 9.15
C GLU A 421 -39.93 -11.61 8.67
N GLN A 422 -40.18 -12.62 7.82
CA GLN A 422 -41.52 -12.98 7.40
C GLN A 422 -42.39 -13.42 8.58
N ARG A 423 -41.91 -14.34 9.44
CA ARG A 423 -42.67 -14.80 10.61
C ARG A 423 -42.98 -13.68 11.60
N LEU A 424 -42.06 -12.73 11.79
CA LEU A 424 -42.29 -11.53 12.59
C LEU A 424 -43.30 -10.59 11.93
N GLY A 425 -43.21 -10.39 10.61
CA GLY A 425 -44.16 -9.59 9.84
C GLY A 425 -45.57 -10.18 9.85
N ASP A 426 -45.72 -11.50 9.73
CA ASP A 426 -47.00 -12.21 9.81
C ASP A 426 -47.55 -12.17 11.25
N ALA A 427 -46.73 -12.37 12.28
CA ALA A 427 -47.14 -12.18 13.68
C ALA A 427 -47.54 -10.72 14.00
N LEU A 428 -46.95 -9.72 13.33
CA LEU A 428 -47.31 -8.31 13.48
C LEU A 428 -48.65 -8.02 12.77
N LYS A 429 -48.93 -8.66 11.61
CA LYS A 429 -50.27 -8.64 11.00
C LYS A 429 -51.30 -9.27 11.94
N ASP A 430 -51.05 -10.47 12.49
CA ASP A 430 -51.95 -11.12 13.44
C ASP A 430 -52.23 -10.26 14.68
N GLN A 431 -51.21 -9.61 15.24
CA GLN A 431 -51.37 -8.65 16.34
C GLN A 431 -52.16 -7.41 15.94
N ARG A 432 -51.95 -6.88 14.72
CA ARG A 432 -52.68 -5.71 14.20
C ARG A 432 -54.16 -6.05 13.94
N ASP A 433 -54.42 -7.22 13.38
CA ASP A 433 -55.76 -7.75 13.14
C ASP A 433 -56.49 -8.07 14.46
N LEU A 434 -55.79 -8.60 15.46
CA LEU A 434 -56.32 -8.80 16.80
C LEU A 434 -56.61 -7.45 17.49
N ALA A 435 -55.71 -6.47 17.36
CA ALA A 435 -55.94 -5.12 17.87
C ALA A 435 -57.16 -4.47 17.19
N ALA A 436 -57.29 -4.55 15.87
CA ALA A 436 -58.45 -4.05 15.13
C ALA A 436 -59.77 -4.76 15.51
N LYS A 437 -59.72 -6.07 15.78
CA LYS A 437 -60.87 -6.83 16.32
C LYS A 437 -61.24 -6.36 17.73
N LEU A 438 -60.26 -6.17 18.62
CA LEU A 438 -60.47 -5.64 19.97
C LEU A 438 -60.97 -4.19 19.96
N GLU A 439 -60.48 -3.35 19.04
CA GLU A 439 -60.98 -1.98 18.84
C GLU A 439 -62.43 -1.98 18.31
N SER A 440 -62.77 -2.89 17.39
CA SER A 440 -64.15 -3.11 16.92
C SER A 440 -65.06 -3.62 18.04
N ASP A 441 -64.63 -4.59 18.84
CA ASP A 441 -65.39 -5.13 19.97
C ASP A 441 -65.56 -4.10 21.09
N LEU A 442 -64.55 -3.23 21.30
CA LEU A 442 -64.67 -2.07 22.19
C LEU A 442 -65.60 -0.99 21.61
N ALA A 443 -65.65 -0.77 20.30
CA ALA A 443 -66.62 0.13 19.67
C ALA A 443 -68.05 -0.40 19.82
N LEU A 444 -68.26 -1.71 19.62
CA LEU A 444 -69.55 -2.38 19.83
C LEU A 444 -69.95 -2.38 21.32
N GLY A 445 -69.01 -2.67 22.23
CA GLY A 445 -69.22 -2.61 23.67
C GLY A 445 -69.53 -1.21 24.21
N THR A 446 -68.85 -0.18 23.69
CA THR A 446 -69.14 1.22 24.05
C THR A 446 -70.43 1.76 23.41
N SER A 447 -70.88 1.21 22.29
CA SER A 447 -72.20 1.52 21.71
C SER A 447 -73.39 0.94 22.49
N SER A 448 -73.16 -0.02 23.39
CA SER A 448 -74.23 -0.85 23.99
C SER A 448 -74.46 -0.67 25.49
N LEU A 449 -73.69 0.17 26.20
CA LEU A 449 -73.87 0.46 27.64
C LEU A 449 -74.23 1.93 27.94
N PRO A 450 -75.26 2.23 28.77
CA PRO A 450 -75.61 3.60 29.13
C PRO A 450 -74.60 4.32 30.03
N THR A 451 -74.55 5.65 29.91
CA THR A 451 -73.75 6.54 30.76
C THR A 451 -74.16 6.48 32.24
N MET A 452 -73.22 6.17 33.14
CA MET A 452 -73.22 6.62 34.55
C MET A 452 -71.79 6.56 35.17
N PRO A 453 -71.51 7.17 36.36
CA PRO A 453 -70.21 7.77 36.63
C PRO A 453 -69.23 6.95 37.51
N VAL A 454 -67.95 7.30 37.36
CA VAL A 454 -66.82 6.75 38.13
C VAL A 454 -66.77 7.27 39.57
N LYS A 455 -66.43 6.38 40.51
CA LYS A 455 -65.74 6.71 41.78
C LYS A 455 -64.57 5.72 41.98
N PRO A 456 -63.33 6.18 42.25
CA PRO A 456 -62.20 5.31 42.53
C PRO A 456 -62.04 5.05 44.04
N VAL A 457 -61.73 3.80 44.42
CA VAL A 457 -61.38 3.39 45.80
C VAL A 457 -60.37 2.24 45.73
N LEU A 458 -59.14 2.49 46.23
CA LEU A 458 -58.10 1.56 46.73
C LEU A 458 -57.63 0.39 45.81
N ASP A 459 -56.35 0.17 45.53
CA ASP A 459 -55.14 0.03 46.39
C ASP A 459 -54.93 -1.41 46.93
N LEU A 460 -53.69 -1.72 47.32
CA LEU A 460 -53.08 -3.02 47.67
C LEU A 460 -52.71 -3.94 46.50
N SER A 461 -51.43 -3.88 46.14
CA SER A 461 -50.63 -5.03 45.73
C SER A 461 -50.41 -5.99 46.91
N ASP A 462 -50.47 -7.32 46.71
CA ASP A 462 -49.70 -8.26 47.53
C ASP A 462 -49.46 -9.64 46.86
N MET A 463 -48.66 -10.47 47.54
CA MET A 463 -48.02 -11.74 47.13
C MET A 463 -48.90 -12.92 46.67
N ASP A 464 -48.38 -13.78 45.77
CA ASP A 464 -47.92 -15.18 46.03
C ASP A 464 -47.21 -15.74 44.75
N LEU A 465 -45.91 -16.08 44.75
CA LEU A 465 -45.22 -17.32 45.18
C LEU A 465 -45.50 -18.61 44.37
N GLY A 466 -44.43 -19.20 43.81
CA GLY A 466 -44.18 -20.65 43.95
C GLY A 466 -43.85 -21.48 42.70
N SER A 467 -42.69 -22.16 42.76
CA SER A 467 -42.30 -23.39 42.00
C SER A 467 -41.70 -23.24 40.59
N ALA A 468 -40.63 -23.95 40.18
CA ALA A 468 -39.53 -24.61 40.89
C ALA A 468 -38.40 -25.03 39.91
N THR A 469 -37.23 -25.40 40.46
CA THR A 469 -36.03 -26.02 39.84
C THR A 469 -35.01 -25.10 39.15
N ALA A 470 -33.69 -25.38 39.19
CA ALA A 470 -32.77 -25.58 40.33
C ALA A 470 -31.35 -25.95 39.81
N GLN A 471 -30.31 -25.25 40.32
CA GLN A 471 -28.85 -25.53 40.35
C GLN A 471 -28.12 -24.17 40.27
N SER A 472 -27.49 -23.62 41.33
CA SER A 472 -26.22 -24.02 42.01
C SER A 472 -24.98 -23.71 41.14
N SER A 473 -23.91 -23.02 41.59
CA SER A 473 -23.37 -22.82 42.95
C SER A 473 -22.48 -21.55 43.08
N GLY A 474 -22.07 -21.19 44.31
CA GLY A 474 -21.04 -20.16 44.63
C GLY A 474 -21.65 -18.76 44.86
N GLU A 475 -21.52 -18.08 46.01
CA GLU A 475 -20.35 -17.71 46.84
C GLU A 475 -19.40 -16.70 46.14
N MET A 476 -19.00 -15.57 46.72
CA MET A 476 -19.24 -15.05 48.08
C MET A 476 -19.18 -13.51 48.20
N SER A 477 -20.02 -12.98 49.10
CA SER A 477 -19.92 -11.76 49.94
C SER A 477 -18.83 -10.69 49.70
N ALA A 478 -19.25 -9.41 49.64
CA ALA A 478 -18.48 -8.25 50.11
C ALA A 478 -19.41 -7.09 50.53
N VAL A 479 -19.77 -7.04 51.82
CA VAL A 479 -20.72 -6.10 52.42
C VAL A 479 -19.99 -4.85 52.98
N GLN A 480 -20.48 -3.63 52.69
CA GLN A 480 -20.56 -2.47 53.63
C GLN A 480 -19.22 -1.88 54.21
N THR A 481 -19.03 -0.62 54.67
CA THR A 481 -19.88 0.59 54.89
C THR A 481 -18.99 1.85 55.08
N MET A 482 -19.56 3.07 54.97
CA MET A 482 -19.08 4.40 55.47
C MET A 482 -17.75 4.95 54.86
N ALA A 483 -17.53 6.22 54.55
CA ALA A 483 -18.09 7.54 54.91
C ALA A 483 -17.53 8.20 56.20
N ASP A 484 -16.68 9.23 56.04
CA ASP A 484 -16.67 10.50 56.80
C ASP A 484 -15.58 11.49 56.26
N ASP A 485 -16.03 12.64 55.73
CA ASP A 485 -15.58 14.06 55.90
C ASP A 485 -14.09 14.50 56.07
N PRO A 486 -13.73 15.83 56.01
CA PRO A 486 -14.39 17.00 55.38
C PRO A 486 -13.41 18.00 54.66
N SER A 487 -13.92 19.19 54.26
CA SER A 487 -13.22 20.51 54.13
C SER A 487 -12.58 20.91 52.76
N ALA A 488 -12.67 22.16 52.22
CA ALA A 488 -13.60 23.31 52.42
C ALA A 488 -13.45 24.45 51.36
N ALA A 489 -14.49 25.30 51.25
CA ALA A 489 -14.53 26.74 50.88
C ALA A 489 -14.40 27.25 49.41
N GLY A 490 -15.19 28.30 49.08
CA GLY A 490 -15.15 29.11 47.83
C GLY A 490 -16.45 29.04 46.97
N THR A 491 -17.57 29.73 47.21
CA THR A 491 -17.83 31.20 47.28
C THR A 491 -17.57 31.91 45.94
N ALA A 492 -18.51 32.57 45.23
CA ALA A 492 -19.96 32.87 45.33
C ALA A 492 -20.47 33.30 43.91
N GLY A 493 -21.74 33.59 43.55
CA GLY A 493 -23.05 33.64 44.25
C GLY A 493 -23.83 34.96 44.00
N GLY A 494 -24.94 34.97 43.25
CA GLY A 494 -25.73 36.19 42.94
C GLY A 494 -26.94 36.02 41.99
N ASP A 495 -28.14 36.29 42.52
CA ASP A 495 -29.46 36.51 41.88
C ASP A 495 -29.94 37.95 42.28
N PRO A 496 -31.07 38.58 41.80
CA PRO A 496 -32.27 38.00 41.17
C PRO A 496 -32.97 38.80 40.02
N GLN A 497 -34.02 38.18 39.44
CA GLN A 497 -35.31 38.74 38.92
C GLN A 497 -35.40 40.06 38.10
N THR A 498 -36.00 39.95 36.89
CA THR A 498 -37.07 40.82 36.30
C THR A 498 -37.58 40.13 35.01
N SER A 499 -38.78 39.57 34.90
CA SER A 499 -40.15 40.15 34.84
C SER A 499 -40.63 40.58 33.43
N MET A 500 -41.57 39.81 32.88
CA MET A 500 -42.70 40.20 32.02
C MET A 500 -42.46 41.06 30.75
N SER A 501 -42.80 40.49 29.59
CA SER A 501 -43.65 41.21 28.62
C SER A 501 -44.53 40.22 27.86
N SER A 502 -45.79 40.59 27.61
CA SER A 502 -46.78 39.79 26.90
C SER A 502 -47.43 40.61 25.80
N THR A 503 -47.74 39.98 24.67
CA THR A 503 -48.61 40.56 23.64
C THR A 503 -49.60 39.48 23.20
N ALA A 504 -50.87 39.82 23.09
CA ALA A 504 -51.93 38.87 22.77
C ALA A 504 -52.97 39.52 21.85
N THR A 505 -53.51 38.74 20.91
CA THR A 505 -54.67 39.10 20.09
C THR A 505 -55.63 37.93 19.97
N ALA A 506 -56.92 38.25 20.06
CA ALA A 506 -58.12 37.40 20.02
C ALA A 506 -58.27 36.54 18.75
N SER A 507 -59.23 35.59 18.64
CA SER A 507 -60.04 34.75 19.57
C SER A 507 -61.07 33.97 18.72
N GLU A 508 -61.37 32.68 18.99
CA GLU A 508 -62.74 32.14 18.78
C GLU A 508 -63.03 30.75 19.41
N SER A 509 -64.32 30.55 19.75
CA SER A 509 -65.10 29.31 20.05
C SER A 509 -64.52 28.12 20.84
N MET A 510 -65.25 27.75 21.91
CA MET A 510 -65.10 26.58 22.80
C MET A 510 -65.82 25.31 22.26
N PRO A 511 -65.46 24.06 22.68
CA PRO A 511 -66.07 23.48 23.89
C PRO A 511 -65.20 22.54 24.79
N ALA A 512 -65.55 22.53 26.09
CA ALA A 512 -65.42 21.44 27.09
C ALA A 512 -64.04 20.85 27.48
N PRO A 513 -63.50 21.20 28.68
CA PRO A 513 -62.30 20.56 29.22
C PRO A 513 -62.61 19.27 30.02
N LYS A 514 -62.30 18.10 29.45
CA LYS A 514 -62.13 16.83 30.21
C LYS A 514 -60.81 16.10 29.93
N SER A 515 -60.04 16.53 28.93
CA SER A 515 -58.75 15.96 28.52
C SER A 515 -57.53 16.52 29.27
N GLN A 516 -57.71 17.52 30.14
CA GLN A 516 -56.61 18.34 30.66
C GLN A 516 -55.52 17.55 31.40
N LYS A 517 -55.88 16.51 32.17
CA LYS A 517 -54.91 15.59 32.81
C LYS A 517 -54.13 14.73 31.79
N GLN A 518 -54.78 14.29 30.71
CA GLN A 518 -54.15 13.48 29.66
C GLN A 518 -53.20 14.32 28.80
N VAL A 519 -53.60 15.57 28.50
CA VAL A 519 -52.72 16.56 27.86
C VAL A 519 -51.54 16.92 28.76
N GLN A 520 -51.74 17.06 30.08
CA GLN A 520 -50.64 17.24 31.04
C GLN A 520 -49.70 16.02 31.10
N ALA A 521 -50.23 14.79 31.09
CA ALA A 521 -49.43 13.57 31.08
C ALA A 521 -48.59 13.45 29.80
N LEU A 522 -49.17 13.75 28.62
CA LEU A 522 -48.45 13.77 27.34
C LEU A 522 -47.37 14.86 27.31
N ASN A 523 -47.65 16.06 27.83
CA ASN A 523 -46.64 17.11 27.97
C ASN A 523 -45.52 16.70 28.94
N SER A 524 -45.84 16.04 30.06
CA SER A 524 -44.85 15.52 31.01
C SER A 524 -43.97 14.42 30.39
N MET A 525 -44.56 13.53 29.59
CA MET A 525 -43.81 12.51 28.84
C MET A 525 -42.91 13.16 27.78
N LEU A 526 -43.41 14.15 27.04
CA LEU A 526 -42.64 14.86 26.03
C LEU A 526 -41.52 15.70 26.65
N GLN A 527 -41.73 16.27 27.84
CA GLN A 527 -40.68 16.91 28.65
C GLN A 527 -39.62 15.90 29.11
N ALA A 528 -40.01 14.71 29.58
CA ALA A 528 -39.07 13.65 29.97
C ALA A 528 -38.24 13.14 28.78
N VAL A 529 -38.86 12.90 27.63
CA VAL A 529 -38.18 12.54 26.38
C VAL A 529 -37.26 13.67 25.89
N CYS A 530 -37.68 14.93 26.00
CA CYS A 530 -36.81 16.07 25.69
C CYS A 530 -35.62 16.17 26.66
N ALA A 531 -35.81 15.91 27.95
CA ALA A 531 -34.73 15.88 28.94
C ALA A 531 -33.75 14.73 28.68
N GLN A 532 -34.25 13.53 28.35
CA GLN A 532 -33.43 12.38 27.96
C GLN A 532 -32.63 12.66 26.67
N ARG A 533 -33.28 13.19 25.63
CA ARG A 533 -32.62 13.63 24.39
C ARG A 533 -31.55 14.71 24.65
N ASN A 534 -31.85 15.68 25.52
CA ASN A 534 -30.90 16.74 25.86
C ASN A 534 -29.71 16.19 26.67
N ARG A 535 -29.93 15.23 27.57
CA ARG A 535 -28.86 14.50 28.28
C ARG A 535 -27.98 13.69 27.32
N LEU A 536 -28.58 12.98 26.37
CA LEU A 536 -27.84 12.25 25.33
C LEU A 536 -27.04 13.19 24.43
N ARG A 537 -27.58 14.37 24.06
CA ARG A 537 -26.82 15.40 23.34
C ARG A 537 -25.65 15.94 24.15
N ALA A 538 -25.82 16.19 25.46
CA ALA A 538 -24.74 16.62 26.33
C ALA A 538 -23.65 15.54 26.49
N GLN A 539 -24.03 14.25 26.53
CA GLN A 539 -23.08 13.13 26.54
C GLN A 539 -22.36 12.96 25.20
N LEU A 540 -23.04 13.15 24.06
CA LEU A 540 -22.39 13.17 22.75
C LEU A 540 -21.39 14.32 22.64
N GLN A 541 -21.78 15.54 23.01
CA GLN A 541 -20.89 16.70 23.00
C GLN A 541 -19.68 16.49 23.93
N ALA A 542 -19.87 15.96 25.14
CA ALA A 542 -18.77 15.65 26.05
C ALA A 542 -17.81 14.58 25.47
N ASN A 543 -18.34 13.56 24.79
CA ASN A 543 -17.52 12.55 24.11
C ASN A 543 -16.78 13.13 22.88
N GLU A 544 -17.40 14.05 22.14
CA GLU A 544 -16.78 14.77 21.01
C GLU A 544 -15.65 15.69 21.50
N GLU A 545 -15.88 16.43 22.60
CA GLU A 545 -14.88 17.23 23.28
C GLU A 545 -13.73 16.36 23.81
N GLU A 546 -14.02 15.20 24.44
CA GLU A 546 -12.97 14.28 24.87
C GLU A 546 -12.15 13.75 23.69
N LEU A 547 -12.80 13.27 22.63
CA LEU A 547 -12.13 12.80 21.40
C LEU A 547 -11.21 13.87 20.80
N ASP A 548 -11.63 15.13 20.78
CA ASP A 548 -10.79 16.24 20.31
C ASP A 548 -9.63 16.56 21.27
N THR A 549 -9.78 16.42 22.59
CA THR A 549 -8.63 16.49 23.51
C THR A 549 -7.66 15.32 23.33
N GLN A 550 -8.17 14.11 23.09
CA GLN A 550 -7.34 12.93 22.81
C GLN A 550 -6.57 13.11 21.49
N ARG A 551 -7.23 13.59 20.42
CA ARG A 551 -6.59 13.95 19.13
C ARG A 551 -5.48 14.99 19.30
N ARG A 552 -5.73 16.07 20.06
CA ARG A 552 -4.70 17.09 20.36
C ARG A 552 -3.52 16.49 21.12
N ARG A 553 -3.76 15.64 22.12
CA ARG A 553 -2.70 14.93 22.87
C ARG A 553 -1.88 13.99 21.98
N ILE A 554 -2.49 13.32 21.01
CA ILE A 554 -1.79 12.50 20.01
C ILE A 554 -0.93 13.40 19.11
N GLN A 555 -1.49 14.49 18.59
CA GLN A 555 -0.77 15.45 17.74
C GLN A 555 0.43 16.10 18.45
N ASP A 556 0.27 16.51 19.71
CA ASP A 556 1.36 17.00 20.56
C ASP A 556 2.44 15.93 20.78
N GLY A 557 2.01 14.67 20.98
CA GLY A 557 2.90 13.52 21.12
C GLY A 557 3.71 13.26 19.85
N GLU A 558 3.07 13.28 18.68
CA GLU A 558 3.74 13.15 17.38
C GLU A 558 4.73 14.30 17.10
N GLN A 559 4.38 15.54 17.45
CA GLN A 559 5.30 16.67 17.29
C GLN A 559 6.54 16.52 18.17
N ARG A 560 6.36 16.09 19.43
CA ARG A 560 7.49 15.79 20.33
C ARG A 560 8.31 14.60 19.84
N MET A 561 7.68 13.56 19.28
CA MET A 561 8.41 12.45 18.67
C MET A 561 9.21 12.90 17.44
N ARG A 562 8.66 13.75 16.58
CA ARG A 562 9.36 14.29 15.40
C ARG A 562 10.54 15.18 15.79
N SER A 563 10.34 16.16 16.65
CA SER A 563 11.43 16.98 17.21
C SER A 563 12.51 16.13 17.89
N MET A 564 12.12 15.12 18.68
CA MET A 564 13.09 14.19 19.29
C MET A 564 13.77 13.27 18.26
N GLN A 565 13.14 12.92 17.14
CA GLN A 565 13.78 12.19 16.03
C GLN A 565 14.78 13.08 15.30
N GLU A 566 14.43 14.33 15.01
CA GLU A 566 15.31 15.34 14.42
C GLU A 566 16.52 15.60 15.33
N ASP A 567 16.32 15.78 16.63
CA ASP A 567 17.41 15.92 17.63
C ASP A 567 18.28 14.66 17.72
N ASN A 568 17.69 13.46 17.68
CA ASN A 568 18.46 12.21 17.68
C ASN A 568 19.27 12.02 16.39
N VAL A 569 18.74 12.42 15.23
CA VAL A 569 19.49 12.45 13.97
C VAL A 569 20.61 13.48 14.06
N GLN A 570 20.37 14.71 14.52
CA GLN A 570 21.39 15.74 14.73
C GLN A 570 22.51 15.27 15.68
N LEU A 571 22.15 14.60 16.79
CA LEU A 571 23.11 13.98 17.70
C LEU A 571 23.89 12.86 17.01
N TYR A 572 23.26 12.02 16.19
CA TYR A 572 23.94 11.00 15.39
C TYR A 572 24.91 11.63 14.38
N GLN A 573 24.52 12.71 13.68
CA GLN A 573 25.41 13.47 12.80
C GLN A 573 26.62 13.97 13.57
N ARG A 574 26.40 14.63 14.72
CA ARG A 574 27.46 15.21 15.55
C ARG A 574 28.39 14.14 16.13
N ILE A 575 27.86 12.97 16.51
CA ILE A 575 28.64 11.80 16.93
C ILE A 575 29.47 11.26 15.74
N ARG A 576 28.90 11.17 14.53
CA ARG A 576 29.64 10.75 13.33
C ARG A 576 30.73 11.74 12.93
N PHE A 577 30.46 13.03 12.92
CA PHE A 577 31.47 14.07 12.70
C PHE A 577 32.58 13.98 13.76
N LEU A 578 32.24 13.84 15.05
CA LEU A 578 33.25 13.67 16.11
C LEU A 578 34.00 12.33 16.05
N GLN A 579 33.39 11.25 15.56
CA GLN A 579 34.07 9.99 15.30
C GLN A 579 35.07 10.13 14.14
N ASN A 580 34.63 10.67 13.00
CA ASN A 580 35.49 10.89 11.84
C ASN A 580 36.62 11.89 12.17
N TYR A 581 36.33 12.94 12.93
CA TYR A 581 37.33 13.92 13.37
C TYR A 581 38.33 13.28 14.36
N LYS A 582 37.89 12.42 15.30
CA LYS A 582 38.81 11.67 16.19
C LYS A 582 39.59 10.56 15.49
N VAL A 583 39.06 10.00 14.41
CA VAL A 583 39.81 9.11 13.51
C VAL A 583 40.85 9.91 12.73
N SER A 584 40.53 11.13 12.29
CA SER A 584 41.48 12.04 11.65
C SER A 584 42.56 12.53 12.63
N GLU A 585 42.20 12.94 13.85
CA GLU A 585 43.16 13.30 14.91
C GLU A 585 44.08 12.12 15.28
N ARG A 586 43.55 10.89 15.36
CA ARG A 586 44.38 9.69 15.49
C ARG A 586 45.25 9.45 14.27
N SER A 587 44.77 9.69 13.06
CA SER A 587 45.57 9.59 11.84
C SER A 587 46.69 10.64 11.76
N THR A 588 46.56 11.78 12.46
CA THR A 588 47.62 12.79 12.59
C THR A 588 48.53 12.59 13.81
N LEU A 589 48.10 11.82 14.82
CA LEU A 589 48.86 11.52 16.04
C LEU A 589 49.45 10.11 16.06
N ILE A 590 49.14 9.27 15.06
CA ILE A 590 49.78 7.98 14.77
C ILE A 590 50.51 8.13 13.43
N SER A 591 51.46 9.07 13.42
CA SER A 591 52.41 9.31 12.32
C SER A 591 53.85 9.09 12.81
N ASP A 592 54.02 8.21 13.80
CA ASP A 592 55.29 7.70 14.32
C ASP A 592 55.08 6.28 14.86
N GLY A 593 56.02 5.37 14.61
CA GLY A 593 56.18 4.09 15.33
C GLY A 593 55.17 2.93 15.14
N GLY A 594 55.20 2.25 13.98
CA GLY A 594 55.18 0.76 13.88
C GLY A 594 53.91 -0.08 14.16
N LEU A 595 53.76 -1.19 13.41
CA LEU A 595 52.88 -2.34 13.71
C LEU A 595 53.61 -3.40 14.56
N PRO A 596 52.90 -4.22 15.37
CA PRO A 596 52.30 -5.50 14.93
C PRO A 596 50.77 -5.55 15.18
N SER A 597 49.91 -6.17 14.35
CA SER A 597 49.83 -7.58 13.87
C SER A 597 49.17 -8.56 14.85
N GLY A 598 48.16 -9.32 14.36
CA GLY A 598 47.96 -10.72 14.78
C GLY A 598 46.67 -11.16 15.50
N GLN A 599 45.75 -11.77 14.71
CA GLN A 599 45.01 -13.02 15.01
C GLN A 599 43.97 -13.13 16.15
N ASN A 600 42.74 -13.47 15.72
CA ASN A 600 41.86 -14.59 16.16
C ASN A 600 41.67 -14.94 17.65
N ALA A 601 40.41 -14.93 18.09
CA ALA A 601 39.75 -16.11 18.69
C ALA A 601 38.22 -15.96 18.69
N ASP A 602 37.50 -16.89 18.07
CA ASP A 602 36.14 -17.26 18.53
C ASP A 602 36.29 -18.15 19.78
N LEU A 603 35.44 -17.95 20.79
CA LEU A 603 35.02 -18.99 21.74
C LEU A 603 33.86 -18.49 22.63
N GLU A 604 33.09 -19.43 23.17
CA GLU A 604 31.83 -19.17 23.86
C GLU A 604 31.96 -18.75 25.34
N GLU A 605 30.81 -18.37 25.89
CA GLU A 605 30.50 -17.91 27.25
C GLU A 605 31.16 -18.70 28.41
N GLY A 606 31.83 -18.00 29.34
CA GLY A 606 32.49 -18.62 30.51
C GLY A 606 32.73 -17.64 31.67
N ALA A 607 32.46 -18.07 32.91
CA ALA A 607 32.25 -17.18 34.06
C ALA A 607 33.52 -16.78 34.88
N ALA A 608 33.56 -15.50 35.29
CA ALA A 608 34.10 -14.91 36.55
C ALA A 608 35.49 -15.38 37.10
N SER A 609 36.44 -14.52 37.49
CA SER A 609 36.33 -13.57 38.63
C SER A 609 37.69 -12.90 39.00
N LYS A 610 37.64 -11.73 39.68
CA LYS A 610 38.67 -11.11 40.57
C LYS A 610 40.06 -10.68 40.06
N SER A 611 40.21 -9.38 39.76
CA SER A 611 41.09 -8.37 40.42
C SER A 611 41.37 -7.17 39.48
N GLY A 612 41.62 -5.93 39.93
CA GLY A 612 41.48 -5.36 41.28
C GLY A 612 41.91 -3.88 41.35
N GLY A 613 40.94 -2.95 41.55
CA GLY A 613 41.18 -1.50 41.74
C GLY A 613 41.15 -0.67 40.43
N ALA A 614 40.77 0.62 40.43
CA ALA A 614 40.14 1.40 41.51
C ALA A 614 39.25 2.56 40.96
N HIS A 615 38.29 2.96 41.79
CA HIS A 615 37.21 3.95 41.59
C HIS A 615 37.51 5.22 40.77
N PHE A 616 36.53 5.58 39.92
CA PHE A 616 35.74 6.80 40.16
C PHE A 616 34.24 6.51 39.86
N ASN A 617 33.31 7.20 40.54
CA ASN A 617 31.89 6.82 40.57
C ASN A 617 30.97 7.87 39.91
N ALA A 618 30.07 7.41 39.03
CA ALA A 618 28.91 8.16 38.53
C ALA A 618 27.74 7.18 38.31
N GLN A 619 26.97 6.90 39.36
CA GLN A 619 25.81 6.01 39.33
C GLN A 619 24.68 6.54 38.42
N GLY A 620 23.94 5.62 37.79
CA GLY A 620 22.52 5.87 37.49
C GLY A 620 22.01 5.72 36.05
N LEU A 621 22.38 4.65 35.31
CA LEU A 621 21.54 4.22 34.19
C LEU A 621 21.42 2.69 34.08
N VAL A 622 20.20 2.20 33.90
CA VAL A 622 19.90 0.76 33.82
C VAL A 622 20.38 0.21 32.47
N LYS A 623 21.13 -0.89 32.51
CA LYS A 623 21.77 -1.51 31.34
C LYS A 623 20.76 -2.31 30.51
N VAL A 624 19.91 -1.62 29.73
CA VAL A 624 18.97 -2.23 28.76
C VAL A 624 19.74 -2.71 27.51
N GLY A 625 20.55 -3.75 27.69
CA GLY A 625 21.37 -4.39 26.68
C GLY A 625 20.53 -5.17 25.66
N GLY A 626 19.95 -4.46 24.70
CA GLY A 626 19.20 -5.04 23.58
C GLY A 626 18.62 -4.00 22.62
N LEU A 627 18.15 -2.86 23.16
CA LEU A 627 17.55 -1.81 22.32
C LEU A 627 18.59 -0.95 21.58
N GLY A 628 19.79 -0.77 22.15
CA GLY A 628 20.81 0.16 21.65
C GLY A 628 21.16 -0.02 20.16
N ARG A 629 21.64 -1.20 19.74
CA ARG A 629 21.99 -1.47 18.33
C ARG A 629 20.82 -1.24 17.37
N GLY A 630 19.60 -1.59 17.77
CA GLY A 630 18.39 -1.37 16.97
C GLY A 630 17.96 0.10 16.89
N VAL A 631 18.30 0.93 17.88
CA VAL A 631 18.12 2.38 17.83
C VAL A 631 19.19 3.03 16.95
N GLU A 632 20.46 2.67 17.13
CA GLU A 632 21.56 3.16 16.28
C GLU A 632 21.37 2.80 14.81
N HIS A 633 20.92 1.58 14.48
CA HIS A 633 20.67 1.18 13.09
C HIS A 633 19.50 1.96 12.45
N ARG A 634 18.47 2.34 13.23
CA ARG A 634 17.36 3.16 12.72
C ARG A 634 17.78 4.60 12.45
N TYR A 635 18.51 5.24 13.38
CA TYR A 635 19.01 6.60 13.15
C TYR A 635 20.16 6.66 12.13
N ARG A 636 20.98 5.61 12.03
CA ARG A 636 21.91 5.42 10.89
C ARG A 636 21.15 5.41 9.56
N GLY A 637 20.12 4.57 9.43
CA GLY A 637 19.36 4.45 8.18
C GLY A 637 18.64 5.74 7.78
N LEU A 638 18.10 6.48 8.74
CA LEU A 638 17.57 7.83 8.52
C LEU A 638 18.67 8.77 8.00
N TYR A 639 19.77 8.91 8.76
CA TYR A 639 20.93 9.75 8.43
C TYR A 639 21.54 9.45 7.05
N GLU A 640 21.75 8.17 6.72
CA GLU A 640 22.28 7.75 5.42
C GLU A 640 21.30 8.08 4.28
N SER A 641 19.99 8.06 4.56
CA SER A 641 18.97 8.46 3.59
C SER A 641 18.74 9.97 3.50
N ASP A 642 19.12 10.75 4.52
CA ASP A 642 19.05 12.22 4.53
C ASP A 642 20.30 12.85 3.91
N ILE A 643 21.41 12.11 3.86
CA ILE A 643 22.70 12.52 3.25
C ILE A 643 22.87 12.06 1.80
N ASP A 644 22.06 11.10 1.32
CA ASP A 644 22.07 10.70 -0.09
C ASP A 644 21.80 11.92 -1.00
N PRO A 645 22.80 12.41 -1.76
CA PRO A 645 22.66 13.61 -2.57
C PRO A 645 21.68 13.42 -3.72
N LEU A 646 21.47 12.18 -4.18
CA LEU A 646 20.50 11.86 -5.24
C LEU A 646 19.07 11.92 -4.70
N LYS A 647 18.87 11.52 -3.44
CA LYS A 647 17.56 11.60 -2.78
C LYS A 647 17.21 13.04 -2.39
N ALA A 648 18.18 13.81 -1.91
CA ALA A 648 18.04 15.25 -1.67
C ALA A 648 17.78 16.02 -2.98
N PHE A 649 18.50 15.69 -4.06
CA PHE A 649 18.24 16.22 -5.40
C PHE A 649 16.84 15.87 -5.88
N LYS A 650 16.42 14.60 -5.79
CA LYS A 650 15.07 14.13 -6.17
C LYS A 650 13.97 14.82 -5.36
N GLN A 651 14.19 15.10 -4.08
CA GLN A 651 13.29 15.93 -3.29
C GLN A 651 13.24 17.36 -3.82
N GLN A 652 14.38 18.04 -3.96
CA GLN A 652 14.42 19.43 -4.44
C GLN A 652 13.88 19.59 -5.88
N GLU A 653 14.09 18.60 -6.74
CA GLU A 653 13.51 18.50 -8.08
C GLU A 653 12.00 18.29 -8.03
N SER A 654 11.49 17.39 -7.18
CA SER A 654 10.05 17.22 -6.97
C SER A 654 9.38 18.45 -6.36
N GLU A 655 10.07 19.21 -5.51
CA GLU A 655 9.60 20.50 -5.00
C GLU A 655 9.61 21.57 -6.10
N ARG A 656 10.63 21.61 -6.97
CA ARG A 656 10.66 22.50 -8.14
C ARG A 656 9.52 22.17 -9.10
N MET A 657 9.30 20.89 -9.41
CA MET A 657 8.14 20.40 -10.17
C MET A 657 6.82 20.83 -9.50
N TYR A 658 6.68 20.62 -8.19
CA TYR A 658 5.49 21.04 -7.45
C TYR A 658 5.31 22.57 -7.40
N GLN A 659 6.39 23.35 -7.57
CA GLN A 659 6.37 24.80 -7.69
C GLN A 659 6.04 25.31 -9.09
N THR A 660 6.44 24.59 -10.15
CA THR A 660 6.10 24.92 -11.55
C THR A 660 4.67 24.53 -11.94
N ILE A 661 4.05 23.58 -11.23
CA ILE A 661 2.63 23.23 -11.42
C ILE A 661 1.71 24.44 -11.11
N PRO A 662 0.72 24.76 -11.97
CA PRO A 662 -0.21 25.87 -11.73
C PRO A 662 -1.00 25.75 -10.42
N GLN A 663 -1.33 26.89 -9.80
CA GLN A 663 -2.01 26.94 -8.49
C GLN A 663 -3.31 26.12 -8.42
N VAL A 664 -4.06 26.03 -9.52
CA VAL A 664 -5.31 25.25 -9.63
C VAL A 664 -5.06 23.74 -9.53
N GLU A 665 -3.93 23.25 -10.03
CA GLU A 665 -3.55 21.83 -9.93
C GLU A 665 -2.93 21.52 -8.57
N ARG A 666 -2.15 22.44 -7.98
CA ARG A 666 -1.66 22.34 -6.59
C ARG A 666 -2.83 22.26 -5.59
N ALA A 667 -3.88 23.05 -5.80
CA ALA A 667 -5.11 22.99 -5.00
C ALA A 667 -5.83 21.63 -5.15
N ASN A 668 -5.92 21.09 -6.37
CA ASN A 668 -6.49 19.75 -6.59
C ASN A 668 -5.68 18.66 -5.86
N LEU A 669 -4.35 18.71 -5.90
CA LEU A 669 -3.48 17.77 -5.18
C LEU A 669 -3.67 17.86 -3.66
N GLN A 670 -3.79 19.07 -3.09
CA GLN A 670 -4.09 19.26 -1.67
C GLN A 670 -5.49 18.78 -1.24
N VAL A 671 -6.50 18.87 -2.12
CA VAL A 671 -7.87 18.36 -1.83
C VAL A 671 -7.89 16.84 -1.81
N HIS A 672 -7.26 16.18 -2.79
CA HIS A 672 -7.23 14.72 -2.87
C HIS A 672 -6.27 14.07 -1.85
N GLY A 673 -5.22 14.78 -1.42
CA GLY A 673 -4.27 14.30 -0.40
C GLY A 673 -4.86 13.98 0.98
N LYS A 674 -6.13 14.31 1.24
CA LYS A 674 -6.85 13.92 2.47
C LYS A 674 -7.70 12.65 2.35
N VAL A 675 -7.81 12.04 1.16
CA VAL A 675 -8.60 10.82 0.94
C VAL A 675 -7.73 9.77 0.25
N THR A 676 -7.08 8.93 1.07
CA THR A 676 -6.51 7.61 0.73
C THR A 676 -5.76 7.48 -0.60
N CYS A 677 -4.42 7.56 -0.59
CA CYS A 677 -3.59 7.31 -1.77
C CYS A 677 -2.61 6.12 -1.60
N PRO A 678 -3.03 4.87 -1.91
CA PRO A 678 -2.17 3.69 -1.92
C PRO A 678 -1.71 3.32 -3.34
N VAL A 679 -1.13 4.27 -4.10
CA VAL A 679 -0.78 4.05 -5.53
C VAL A 679 0.68 4.39 -5.88
N PHE A 680 1.32 5.36 -5.20
CA PHE A 680 2.70 5.79 -5.48
C PHE A 680 3.76 5.04 -4.64
N ALA A 681 3.73 3.70 -4.68
CA ALA A 681 4.63 2.84 -3.90
C ALA A 681 5.32 1.73 -4.73
N PHE A 682 5.14 1.72 -6.06
CA PHE A 682 5.83 0.81 -6.98
C PHE A 682 6.25 1.56 -8.25
N VAL A 683 7.37 1.14 -8.85
CA VAL A 683 8.06 1.77 -9.99
C VAL A 683 8.65 3.15 -9.68
N ILE A 684 9.82 3.14 -9.02
CA ILE A 684 11.14 3.46 -9.61
C ILE A 684 12.18 2.68 -8.79
#